data_AF-A0A929Y445-F1
#
_entry.id   AF-A0A929Y445-F1
#
_cell.length_a   1.000
_cell.length_b   1.000
_cell.length_c   1.000
_cell.angle_alpha   90.00
_cell.angle_beta   90.00
_cell.angle_gamma   90.00
#
_symmetry.space_group_name_H-M   'P 1'
#
loop_
_entity.id
_entity.type
_entity.pdbx_description
1 polymer ?
#
loop_
_entity_poly.entity_id
_entity_poly.type
_entity_poly.pdbx_seq_one_letter_code
_entity_poly.pdbx_strand_id
1 'polypeptide(L)'
;MQVTKIECPNCHGTLHIPDGMKEGFVTCEYCGTKVYLEPNKPNITQNIHIDNLNLGGENERRNRFQETARQKASNVKAAVMVPLIGVLIACGLIPFSFLFTVKQETSPTPTVSGKSAPADFRTVPRDPVIKQFVEKAFGKKLSAITKEDFASLSYLEITKVGSSSSDDSRKWQFLYAKEIRNDGTPQDPKTLEFQATEQIDETDLQVFPGLKSLSIGSDVSFFYGEDAGVQNLKNLTQLQYFSADHEDLYTLASLLANPAQIKSLDGVLLDKDLMEDQTDTQEAQNSDAKSDQDAPFKAFSSLEHLSVSVNDLDADGLLFLRSFPKLQSLHLSIFEDDKTVLDLSPLSTLSSCTDLSIEGPYKKPVKNIAVLSGMPQIESLRLSQLQNLKDLNFVKNMPNLKSLTLKQVPILNLDGLKGHLSLNSLDINCSSLEDVSVLPTLSSLQRLQLNYHTYDIPDLHSLHALKEIDIYEWDRKQVAHMPSIQKLVMNNYIMEYSASFMKGMKALSDLTIYGSGISGQTDPDLGSVLHELPSLAKLTYIGTPFNRYGDYGLAYAGTGAKEIIVKPPLGDSTSVNNPLVPVSLKKMKDDHTVESLTLNKATIINVDNESQNFSENAGSFLPHFKSLKKLVLSGDKLENLDCIKGLKNLEELDISDNYVSDLTPLLDLPHLKKVNIAGNPIANREVLPSTIEVLP
;
A
#
# COMPACT_ATOMS: atom_id res chain seq x y z
N MET A 1 33.05 37.95 8.98
CA MET A 1 33.24 37.37 10.33
C MET A 1 34.02 36.08 10.14
N GLN A 2 35.26 35.97 10.60
CA GLN A 2 35.95 34.68 10.64
C GLN A 2 35.28 33.86 11.74
N VAL A 3 34.65 32.75 11.38
CA VAL A 3 34.05 31.84 12.37
C VAL A 3 35.21 31.10 13.03
N THR A 4 35.57 31.51 14.25
CA THR A 4 36.78 31.01 14.95
C THR A 4 36.51 29.76 15.78
N LYS A 5 35.25 29.33 15.93
CA LYS A 5 34.88 28.11 16.65
C LYS A 5 33.50 27.60 16.25
N ILE A 6 33.41 26.34 15.79
CA ILE A 6 32.15 25.60 15.63
C ILE A 6 32.26 24.31 16.47
N GLU A 7 31.20 23.93 17.16
CA GLU A 7 31.15 22.72 17.98
C GLU A 7 30.36 21.62 17.24
N CYS A 8 30.79 20.38 17.41
CA CYS A 8 30.15 19.22 16.82
C CYS A 8 28.76 19.01 17.46
N PRO A 9 27.68 18.90 16.68
CA PRO A 9 26.33 18.74 17.23
C PRO A 9 26.14 17.38 17.93
N ASN A 10 27.00 16.40 17.66
CA ASN A 10 26.90 15.06 18.24
C ASN A 10 27.64 14.93 19.59
N CYS A 11 28.82 15.54 19.73
CA CYS A 11 29.66 15.34 20.93
C CYS A 11 30.15 16.63 21.59
N HIS A 12 29.76 17.79 21.07
CA HIS A 12 30.24 19.13 21.49
C HIS A 12 31.76 19.35 21.38
N GLY A 13 32.49 18.41 20.78
CA GLY A 13 33.90 18.58 20.45
C GLY A 13 34.10 19.69 19.41
N THR A 14 35.20 20.44 19.52
CA THR A 14 35.48 21.54 18.57
C THR A 14 35.73 20.98 17.16
N LEU A 15 34.99 21.46 16.16
CA LEU A 15 35.20 21.13 14.75
C LEU A 15 36.33 21.99 14.18
N HIS A 16 37.36 21.34 13.65
CA HIS A 16 38.39 22.02 12.90
C HIS A 16 37.90 22.30 11.47
N ILE A 17 37.83 23.58 11.10
CA ILE A 17 37.41 24.02 9.77
C ILE A 17 38.66 24.45 9.01
N PRO A 18 38.98 23.82 7.86
CA PRO A 18 40.10 24.23 7.03
C PRO A 18 40.00 25.71 6.63
N ASP A 19 41.13 26.43 6.73
CA ASP A 19 41.18 27.85 6.37
C ASP A 19 40.71 28.10 4.93
N GLY A 20 39.72 28.98 4.78
CA GLY A 20 39.13 29.35 3.47
C GLY A 20 37.98 28.46 3.00
N MET A 21 37.60 27.42 3.74
CA MET A 21 36.44 26.58 3.44
C MET A 21 35.14 27.36 3.65
N LYS A 22 34.41 27.64 2.58
CA LYS A 22 33.12 28.35 2.60
C LYS A 22 31.91 27.41 2.65
N GLU A 23 32.10 26.18 2.20
CA GLU A 23 31.08 25.16 2.06
C GLU A 23 31.75 23.77 1.99
N GLY A 24 31.11 22.74 2.55
CA GLY A 24 31.56 21.34 2.44
C GLY A 24 31.65 20.59 3.77
N PHE A 25 31.97 19.30 3.71
CA PHE A 25 31.99 18.42 4.89
C PHE A 25 33.27 18.57 5.73
N VAL A 26 33.10 18.69 7.04
CA VAL A 26 34.14 18.55 8.06
C VAL A 26 33.85 17.33 8.92
N THR A 27 34.88 16.58 9.28
CA THR A 27 34.72 15.40 10.13
C THR A 27 35.13 15.76 11.56
N CYS A 28 34.28 15.45 12.54
CA CYS A 28 34.62 15.61 13.94
C CYS A 28 35.73 14.63 14.32
N GLU A 29 36.88 15.15 14.75
CA GLU A 29 38.03 14.33 15.16
C GLU A 29 37.74 13.49 16.42
N TYR A 30 36.72 13.86 17.20
CA TYR A 30 36.38 13.19 18.46
C TYR A 30 35.40 12.02 18.29
N CYS A 31 34.38 12.16 17.45
CA CYS A 31 33.32 11.14 17.29
C CYS A 31 33.14 10.64 15.86
N GLY A 32 33.92 11.15 14.89
CA GLY A 32 33.84 10.76 13.49
C GLY A 32 32.62 11.31 12.73
N THR A 33 31.72 12.05 13.37
CA THR A 33 30.55 12.64 12.71
C THR A 33 30.96 13.61 11.61
N LYS A 34 30.49 13.39 10.39
CA LYS A 34 30.65 14.32 9.26
C LYS A 34 29.55 15.39 9.32
N VAL A 35 29.94 16.64 9.39
CA VAL A 35 29.07 17.82 9.48
C VAL A 35 29.28 18.65 8.22
N TYR A 36 28.21 19.03 7.55
CA TYR A 36 28.28 19.91 6.37
C TYR A 36 28.24 21.38 6.80
N LEU A 37 29.20 22.17 6.32
CA LEU A 37 29.21 23.62 6.49
C LEU A 37 28.49 24.28 5.33
N GLU A 38 27.47 25.09 5.60
CA GLU A 38 26.75 25.87 4.57
C GLU A 38 27.30 27.31 4.45
N PRO A 39 27.31 27.90 3.25
CA PRO A 39 27.67 29.30 3.07
C PRO A 39 26.58 30.23 3.60
N ASN A 40 26.99 31.28 4.32
CA ASN A 40 26.10 32.27 4.94
C ASN A 40 25.19 32.95 3.90
N LYS A 41 23.87 32.79 4.01
CA LYS A 41 22.88 33.46 3.15
C LYS A 41 22.48 34.82 3.78
N PRO A 42 22.59 35.96 3.07
CA PRO A 42 22.11 37.23 3.59
C PRO A 42 20.58 37.24 3.66
N ASN A 43 20.02 37.75 4.77
CA ASN A 43 18.59 37.99 4.93
C ASN A 43 18.09 38.96 3.85
N ILE A 44 17.12 38.53 3.03
CA ILE A 44 16.36 39.40 2.14
C ILE A 44 15.04 39.70 2.83
N THR A 45 14.85 40.93 3.31
CA THR A 45 13.55 41.42 3.80
C THR A 45 12.72 41.88 2.60
N GLN A 46 11.70 41.12 2.22
CA GLN A 46 10.64 41.60 1.32
C GLN A 46 9.49 42.15 2.15
N ASN A 47 9.24 43.46 2.06
CA ASN A 47 8.02 44.07 2.59
C ASN A 47 6.91 43.88 1.55
N ILE A 48 5.91 43.05 1.87
CA ILE A 48 4.70 42.89 1.06
C ILE A 48 3.60 43.73 1.69
N HIS A 49 2.97 44.59 0.89
CA HIS A 49 1.77 45.35 1.27
C HIS A 49 0.56 44.56 0.76
N ILE A 50 -0.33 44.14 1.66
CA ILE A 50 -1.53 43.36 1.34
C ILE A 50 -2.73 44.29 1.47
N ASP A 51 -3.27 44.74 0.33
CA ASP A 51 -4.57 45.42 0.28
C ASP A 51 -5.67 44.36 0.04
N ASN A 52 -6.62 44.30 0.98
CA ASN A 52 -7.81 43.44 1.02
C ASN A 52 -7.59 41.93 1.25
N LEU A 53 -7.62 41.56 2.53
CA LEU A 53 -7.93 40.21 3.00
C LEU A 53 -9.44 39.95 2.90
N ASN A 54 -9.84 38.98 2.08
CA ASN A 54 -11.19 38.43 2.08
C ASN A 54 -11.17 37.12 2.89
N LEU A 55 -11.60 37.20 4.16
CA LEU A 55 -11.68 36.06 5.08
C LEU A 55 -12.94 35.25 4.76
N GLY A 56 -12.79 34.21 3.92
CA GLY A 56 -13.78 33.15 3.78
C GLY A 56 -13.72 32.19 4.98
N GLY A 57 -14.87 31.93 5.61
CA GLY A 57 -14.98 31.20 6.88
C GLY A 57 -14.47 29.75 6.88
N GLU A 58 -14.08 29.32 8.08
CA GLU A 58 -13.33 28.12 8.44
C GLU A 58 -13.89 26.80 7.87
N ASN A 59 -15.22 26.65 7.78
CA ASN A 59 -15.85 25.40 7.33
C ASN A 59 -15.80 25.17 5.80
N GLU A 60 -15.62 26.20 4.98
CA GLU A 60 -15.55 26.02 3.52
C GLU A 60 -14.13 25.72 3.00
N ARG A 61 -13.08 25.93 3.80
CA ARG A 61 -11.69 25.66 3.40
C ARG A 61 -11.32 24.19 3.63
N ARG A 62 -11.71 23.63 4.77
CA ARG A 62 -11.46 22.21 5.13
C ARG A 62 -12.20 21.24 4.20
N ASN A 63 -13.47 21.53 3.87
CA ASN A 63 -14.24 20.76 2.88
C ASN A 63 -13.65 20.87 1.47
N ARG A 64 -13.05 22.01 1.10
CA ARG A 64 -12.35 22.16 -0.18
C ARG A 64 -11.13 21.26 -0.28
N PHE A 65 -10.37 21.04 0.79
CA PHE A 65 -9.23 20.11 0.76
C PHE A 65 -9.68 18.65 0.55
N GLN A 66 -10.75 18.22 1.23
CA GLN A 66 -11.36 16.90 1.01
C GLN A 66 -11.95 16.75 -0.42
N GLU A 67 -12.57 17.79 -0.96
CA GLU A 67 -13.09 17.80 -2.34
C GLU A 67 -11.97 17.86 -3.39
N THR A 68 -10.89 18.59 -3.16
CA THR A 68 -9.79 18.74 -4.12
C THR A 68 -8.94 17.47 -4.19
N ALA A 69 -8.79 16.75 -3.07
CA ALA A 69 -8.22 15.41 -3.03
C ALA A 69 -9.10 14.39 -3.80
N ARG A 70 -10.43 14.46 -3.64
CA ARG A 70 -11.38 13.66 -4.44
C ARG A 70 -11.36 14.00 -5.93
N GLN A 71 -11.25 15.27 -6.31
CA GLN A 71 -11.24 15.71 -7.71
C GLN A 71 -9.94 15.35 -8.44
N LYS A 72 -8.79 15.37 -7.77
CA LYS A 72 -7.51 14.93 -8.39
C LYS A 72 -7.49 13.42 -8.69
N ALA A 73 -8.18 12.59 -7.90
CA ALA A 73 -8.36 11.16 -8.21
C ALA A 73 -9.29 10.90 -9.41
N SER A 74 -10.19 11.84 -9.72
CA SER A 74 -11.16 11.72 -10.83
C SER A 74 -10.61 12.16 -12.19
N ASN A 75 -9.58 13.01 -12.23
CA ASN A 75 -9.17 13.70 -13.47
C ASN A 75 -8.20 12.94 -14.37
N VAL A 76 -7.96 11.64 -14.14
CA VAL A 76 -7.16 10.79 -15.06
C VAL A 76 -8.02 10.17 -16.18
N LYS A 77 -9.35 10.35 -16.20
CA LYS A 77 -10.25 9.62 -17.12
C LYS A 77 -10.89 10.42 -18.27
N ALA A 78 -10.52 11.67 -18.51
CA ALA A 78 -11.13 12.45 -19.60
C ALA A 78 -10.09 13.06 -20.54
N ALA A 79 -9.55 12.25 -21.45
CA ALA A 79 -8.72 12.75 -22.54
C ALA A 79 -8.80 11.89 -23.80
N VAL A 80 -10.00 11.61 -24.34
CA VAL A 80 -10.17 11.35 -25.79
C VAL A 80 -11.59 11.76 -26.24
N MET A 81 -11.64 12.55 -27.33
CA MET A 81 -12.74 12.82 -28.29
C MET A 81 -13.26 14.26 -28.38
N VAL A 82 -13.11 14.79 -29.60
CA VAL A 82 -13.35 16.14 -30.17
C VAL A 82 -14.53 16.03 -31.18
N PRO A 83 -15.25 17.10 -31.60
CA PRO A 83 -16.53 17.54 -31.06
C PRO A 83 -17.68 17.45 -32.09
N LEU A 84 -18.93 17.79 -31.72
CA LEU A 84 -19.90 18.28 -32.71
C LEU A 84 -20.89 19.32 -32.13
N ILE A 85 -21.03 20.37 -32.94
CA ILE A 85 -21.70 21.68 -32.84
C ILE A 85 -23.25 21.61 -32.69
N GLY A 86 -23.90 22.64 -32.08
CA GLY A 86 -25.34 22.86 -32.33
C GLY A 86 -26.26 23.78 -31.49
N VAL A 87 -25.85 24.98 -31.08
CA VAL A 87 -26.63 26.28 -30.98
C VAL A 87 -28.10 26.37 -30.46
N LEU A 88 -28.35 27.30 -29.51
CA LEU A 88 -29.39 28.40 -29.40
C LEU A 88 -29.98 28.55 -27.96
N ILE A 89 -29.66 29.58 -27.14
CA ILE A 89 -30.14 31.01 -27.08
C ILE A 89 -31.66 31.09 -26.73
N ALA A 90 -32.23 31.85 -25.78
CA ALA A 90 -31.79 32.83 -24.75
C ALA A 90 -32.98 33.30 -23.85
N CYS A 91 -32.65 34.11 -22.82
CA CYS A 91 -33.45 35.14 -22.10
C CYS A 91 -34.58 34.70 -21.13
N GLY A 92 -34.80 35.29 -19.95
CA GLY A 92 -34.28 36.53 -19.37
C GLY A 92 -34.65 36.71 -17.88
N LEU A 93 -33.99 37.72 -17.29
CA LEU A 93 -34.03 38.17 -15.89
C LEU A 93 -35.35 38.89 -15.52
N ILE A 94 -35.72 38.86 -14.22
CA ILE A 94 -36.03 40.03 -13.35
C ILE A 94 -36.33 39.52 -11.91
N PRO A 95 -36.04 40.32 -10.84
CA PRO A 95 -35.85 39.85 -9.47
C PRO A 95 -37.07 40.07 -8.57
N PHE A 96 -37.16 39.32 -7.47
CA PHE A 96 -38.10 39.61 -6.38
C PHE A 96 -37.45 39.38 -5.02
N SER A 97 -37.10 40.49 -4.37
CA SER A 97 -36.88 40.60 -2.93
C SER A 97 -38.23 40.81 -2.25
N PHE A 98 -38.63 39.93 -1.32
CA PHE A 98 -39.53 40.29 -0.23
C PHE A 98 -39.28 39.43 1.01
N LEU A 99 -39.25 40.14 2.13
CA LEU A 99 -39.00 39.73 3.51
C LEU A 99 -40.00 38.69 4.01
N PHE A 100 -39.53 37.72 4.79
CA PHE A 100 -40.34 37.11 5.85
C PHE A 100 -39.58 37.07 7.17
N THR A 101 -40.17 37.76 8.12
CA THR A 101 -39.85 37.87 9.54
C THR A 101 -40.09 36.55 10.27
N VAL A 102 -39.08 36.05 10.98
CA VAL A 102 -39.25 34.97 11.98
C VAL A 102 -39.25 35.60 13.37
N LYS A 103 -40.30 35.30 14.13
CA LYS A 103 -40.55 35.75 15.49
C LYS A 103 -39.46 35.28 16.45
N GLN A 104 -38.93 36.22 17.23
CA GLN A 104 -38.21 35.97 18.48
C GLN A 104 -39.21 35.52 19.57
N GLU A 105 -38.92 34.40 20.23
CA GLU A 105 -39.40 34.12 21.59
C GLU A 105 -38.20 34.16 22.53
N THR A 106 -38.37 34.88 23.64
CA THR A 106 -37.36 35.23 24.64
C THR A 106 -37.33 34.25 25.82
N SER A 107 -36.12 33.78 26.15
CA SER A 107 -35.54 33.52 27.50
C SER A 107 -36.04 32.30 28.30
N PRO A 108 -35.20 31.69 29.20
CA PRO A 108 -34.11 32.32 29.97
C PRO A 108 -32.77 31.58 30.03
N THR A 109 -31.75 32.37 30.37
CA THR A 109 -30.40 32.00 30.84
C THR A 109 -30.44 31.06 32.06
N PRO A 110 -29.58 30.03 32.11
CA PRO A 110 -29.11 29.47 33.36
C PRO A 110 -27.64 29.85 33.59
N THR A 111 -27.41 30.58 34.68
CA THR A 111 -26.12 30.60 35.38
C THR A 111 -25.96 29.27 36.09
N VAL A 112 -24.88 28.52 35.81
CA VAL A 112 -24.43 27.42 36.68
C VAL A 112 -22.92 27.45 36.79
N SER A 113 -22.44 27.90 37.96
CA SER A 113 -21.18 27.48 38.51
C SER A 113 -21.26 25.98 38.84
N GLY A 114 -20.43 25.17 38.19
CA GLY A 114 -20.32 23.74 38.48
C GLY A 114 -18.89 23.28 38.28
N LYS A 115 -18.26 22.78 39.36
CA LYS A 115 -17.00 22.03 39.30
C LYS A 115 -17.18 20.84 38.33
N SER A 116 -16.26 20.66 37.39
CA SER A 116 -16.29 19.54 36.45
C SER A 116 -16.28 18.20 37.18
N ALA A 117 -17.27 17.36 36.88
CA ALA A 117 -17.24 15.93 37.20
C ALA A 117 -16.16 15.23 36.35
N PRO A 118 -15.57 14.10 36.81
CA PRO A 118 -14.64 13.34 35.98
C PRO A 118 -15.39 12.87 34.73
N ALA A 119 -14.80 13.08 33.56
CA ALA A 119 -15.42 12.74 32.29
C ALA A 119 -15.64 11.22 32.18
N ASP A 120 -16.89 10.82 31.96
CA ASP A 120 -17.26 9.41 31.73
C ASP A 120 -16.94 9.03 30.27
N PHE A 121 -15.92 8.19 30.07
CA PHE A 121 -15.57 7.65 28.76
C PHE A 121 -16.68 6.76 28.18
N ARG A 122 -16.74 6.65 26.85
CA ARG A 122 -17.70 5.74 26.18
C ARG A 122 -17.37 4.29 26.53
N THR A 123 -18.30 3.58 27.19
CA THR A 123 -18.13 2.17 27.58
C THR A 123 -18.97 1.19 26.77
N VAL A 124 -19.90 1.67 25.94
CA VAL A 124 -20.77 0.86 25.07
C VAL A 124 -20.88 1.57 23.72
N PRO A 125 -20.74 0.86 22.59
CA PRO A 125 -20.79 1.49 21.28
C PRO A 125 -22.18 2.02 20.94
N ARG A 126 -22.23 3.14 20.22
CA ARG A 126 -23.45 3.81 19.73
C ARG A 126 -23.65 3.59 18.23
N ASP A 127 -22.58 3.66 17.45
CA ASP A 127 -22.62 3.45 16.01
C ASP A 127 -23.24 2.08 15.65
N PRO A 128 -24.23 2.02 14.74
CA PRO A 128 -24.91 0.78 14.37
C PRO A 128 -23.99 -0.29 13.76
N VAL A 129 -22.94 0.11 13.04
CA VAL A 129 -21.96 -0.79 12.44
C VAL A 129 -21.03 -1.33 13.52
N ILE A 130 -20.54 -0.47 14.43
CA ILE A 130 -19.72 -0.91 15.56
C ILE A 130 -20.49 -1.89 16.46
N LYS A 131 -21.79 -1.65 16.70
CA LYS A 131 -22.65 -2.61 17.43
C LYS A 131 -22.69 -3.97 16.75
N GLN A 132 -22.95 -4.01 15.45
CA GLN A 132 -22.97 -5.27 14.69
C GLN A 132 -21.60 -5.96 14.68
N PHE A 133 -20.53 -5.17 14.57
CA PHE A 133 -19.16 -5.66 14.66
C PHE A 133 -18.90 -6.37 15.98
N VAL A 134 -19.18 -5.73 17.12
CA VAL A 134 -18.86 -6.31 18.43
C VAL A 134 -19.72 -7.54 18.73
N GLU A 135 -20.99 -7.56 18.31
CA GLU A 135 -21.84 -8.73 18.46
C GLU A 135 -21.31 -9.94 17.68
N LYS A 136 -20.86 -9.73 16.43
CA LYS A 136 -20.26 -10.80 15.61
C LYS A 136 -18.86 -11.19 16.11
N ALA A 137 -18.02 -10.23 16.48
CA ALA A 137 -16.65 -10.46 16.91
C ALA A 137 -16.59 -11.27 18.22
N PHE A 138 -17.52 -11.03 19.14
CA PHE A 138 -17.59 -11.74 20.42
C PHE A 138 -18.60 -12.89 20.45
N GLY A 139 -19.46 -13.02 19.44
CA GLY A 139 -20.49 -14.07 19.37
C GLY A 139 -21.57 -13.93 20.46
N LYS A 140 -21.84 -12.70 20.90
CA LYS A 140 -22.74 -12.37 22.02
C LYS A 140 -23.67 -11.23 21.59
N LYS A 141 -24.88 -11.18 22.17
CA LYS A 141 -25.75 -9.99 22.05
C LYS A 141 -25.10 -8.81 22.78
N LEU A 142 -25.30 -7.59 22.31
CA LEU A 142 -24.68 -6.36 22.85
C LEU A 142 -24.87 -6.22 24.36
N SER A 143 -26.04 -6.57 24.88
CA SER A 143 -26.35 -6.50 26.32
C SER A 143 -25.59 -7.51 27.20
N ALA A 144 -24.95 -8.52 26.59
CA ALA A 144 -24.18 -9.56 27.27
C ALA A 144 -22.65 -9.38 27.10
N ILE A 145 -22.21 -8.36 26.36
CA ILE A 145 -20.78 -8.05 26.17
C ILE A 145 -20.28 -7.31 27.42
N THR A 146 -19.24 -7.84 28.02
CA THR A 146 -18.62 -7.31 29.25
C THR A 146 -17.48 -6.35 28.95
N LYS A 147 -16.99 -5.63 29.97
CA LYS A 147 -15.79 -4.78 29.83
C LYS A 147 -14.57 -5.62 29.49
N GLU A 148 -14.48 -6.82 30.04
CA GLU A 148 -13.42 -7.79 29.77
C GLU A 148 -13.46 -8.28 28.32
N ASP A 149 -14.65 -8.46 27.74
CA ASP A 149 -14.81 -8.78 26.33
C ASP A 149 -14.23 -7.66 25.45
N PHE A 150 -14.61 -6.40 25.70
CA PHE A 150 -14.07 -5.27 24.95
C PHE A 150 -12.55 -5.09 25.14
N ALA A 151 -12.05 -5.32 26.35
CA ALA A 151 -10.63 -5.27 26.66
C ALA A 151 -9.83 -6.44 26.07
N SER A 152 -10.49 -7.47 25.54
CA SER A 152 -9.82 -8.65 24.97
C SER A 152 -9.26 -8.42 23.56
N LEU A 153 -9.63 -7.33 22.89
CA LEU A 153 -9.07 -6.97 21.59
C LEU A 153 -7.77 -6.17 21.78
N SER A 154 -6.70 -6.62 21.12
CA SER A 154 -5.41 -5.93 21.11
C SER A 154 -5.14 -5.18 19.80
N TYR A 155 -5.81 -5.57 18.72
CA TYR A 155 -5.68 -4.98 17.38
C TYR A 155 -7.05 -4.65 16.81
N LEU A 156 -7.16 -3.47 16.19
CA LEU A 156 -8.30 -3.10 15.37
C LEU A 156 -7.85 -2.22 14.20
N GLU A 157 -8.30 -2.59 13.01
CA GLU A 157 -8.17 -1.78 11.80
C GLU A 157 -9.54 -1.64 11.16
N ILE A 158 -9.86 -0.40 10.75
CA ILE A 158 -11.16 -0.03 10.18
C ILE A 158 -10.89 0.68 8.85
N THR A 159 -11.31 0.07 7.75
CA THR A 159 -11.14 0.60 6.40
C THR A 159 -12.41 0.41 5.58
N LYS A 160 -12.55 1.14 4.48
CA LYS A 160 -13.67 1.00 3.55
C LYS A 160 -13.20 0.27 2.28
N VAL A 161 -13.90 -0.78 1.88
CA VAL A 161 -13.54 -1.63 0.74
C VAL A 161 -14.70 -1.70 -0.28
N GLY A 162 -14.39 -1.77 -1.57
CA GLY A 162 -15.39 -1.81 -2.67
C GLY A 162 -14.98 -0.98 -3.89
N SER A 163 -15.57 -1.24 -5.06
CA SER A 163 -15.23 -0.49 -6.29
C SER A 163 -15.95 0.86 -6.34
N SER A 164 -15.27 1.89 -6.85
CA SER A 164 -15.71 3.29 -6.84
C SER A 164 -16.87 3.61 -7.79
N SER A 165 -17.55 2.61 -8.37
CA SER A 165 -18.54 2.81 -9.46
C SER A 165 -20.00 2.91 -9.00
N SER A 166 -20.32 2.58 -7.75
CA SER A 166 -21.62 2.86 -7.12
C SER A 166 -21.49 2.83 -5.58
N ASP A 167 -22.04 3.84 -4.89
CA ASP A 167 -21.91 3.97 -3.43
C ASP A 167 -22.55 2.80 -2.66
N ASP A 168 -23.55 2.12 -3.25
CA ASP A 168 -24.22 0.94 -2.67
C ASP A 168 -23.34 -0.32 -2.57
N SER A 169 -22.12 -0.31 -3.12
CA SER A 169 -21.21 -1.46 -3.11
C SER A 169 -20.10 -1.37 -2.06
N ARG A 170 -19.97 -0.23 -1.35
CA ARG A 170 -18.91 -0.05 -0.35
C ARG A 170 -19.26 -0.71 0.98
N LYS A 171 -18.29 -1.39 1.57
CA LYS A 171 -18.40 -2.04 2.87
C LYS A 171 -17.37 -1.50 3.84
N TRP A 172 -17.73 -1.38 5.11
CA TRP A 172 -16.76 -1.25 6.19
C TRP A 172 -16.12 -2.61 6.44
N GLN A 173 -14.80 -2.66 6.40
CA GLN A 173 -13.99 -3.83 6.74
C GLN A 173 -13.32 -3.60 8.09
N PHE A 174 -13.53 -4.56 9.00
CA PHE A 174 -12.91 -4.60 10.32
C PHE A 174 -11.96 -5.78 10.37
N LEU A 175 -10.67 -5.49 10.48
CA LEU A 175 -9.64 -6.47 10.77
C LEU A 175 -9.30 -6.39 12.26
N TYR A 176 -9.44 -7.48 13.00
CA TYR A 176 -9.24 -7.47 14.45
C TYR A 176 -8.52 -8.72 14.94
N ALA A 177 -7.79 -8.57 16.05
CA ALA A 177 -7.11 -9.67 16.71
C ALA A 177 -7.04 -9.47 18.22
N LYS A 178 -6.93 -10.59 18.95
CA LYS A 178 -6.76 -10.59 20.41
C LYS A 178 -5.29 -10.43 20.82
N GLU A 179 -4.37 -10.72 19.92
CA GLU A 179 -2.93 -10.64 20.14
C GLU A 179 -2.26 -9.88 18.99
N ILE A 180 -1.14 -9.22 19.31
CA ILE A 180 -0.27 -8.55 18.35
C ILE A 180 1.15 -9.08 18.47
N ARG A 181 1.89 -9.05 17.36
CA ARG A 181 3.33 -9.31 17.35
C ARG A 181 4.10 -8.07 17.83
N ASN A 182 5.42 -8.22 17.98
CA ASN A 182 6.31 -7.16 18.45
C ASN A 182 6.39 -5.94 17.52
N ASP A 183 5.97 -6.07 16.26
CA ASP A 183 5.92 -5.01 15.26
C ASP A 183 4.54 -4.30 15.18
N GLY A 184 3.59 -4.68 16.05
CA GLY A 184 2.24 -4.11 16.05
C GLY A 184 1.25 -4.79 15.10
N THR A 185 1.69 -5.76 14.30
CA THR A 185 0.82 -6.52 13.38
C THR A 185 -0.04 -7.55 14.12
N PRO A 186 -1.24 -7.90 13.61
CA PRO A 186 -2.14 -8.80 14.30
C PRO A 186 -1.72 -10.27 14.18
N GLN A 187 -1.78 -11.02 15.28
CA GLN A 187 -1.66 -12.48 15.27
C GLN A 187 -3.03 -13.13 15.06
N ASP A 188 -3.14 -14.04 14.09
CA ASP A 188 -4.38 -14.72 13.70
C ASP A 188 -5.58 -13.76 13.49
N PRO A 189 -5.45 -12.75 12.61
CA PRO A 189 -6.47 -11.75 12.42
C PRO A 189 -7.76 -12.35 11.85
N LYS A 190 -8.88 -11.74 12.23
CA LYS A 190 -10.20 -12.04 11.66
C LYS A 190 -10.72 -10.81 10.95
N THR A 191 -11.37 -11.03 9.82
CA THR A 191 -12.00 -9.97 9.03
C THR A 191 -13.51 -10.10 9.10
N LEU A 192 -14.18 -8.97 9.33
CA LEU A 192 -15.64 -8.87 9.22
C LEU A 192 -15.99 -7.66 8.36
N GLU A 193 -16.98 -7.83 7.48
CA GLU A 193 -17.46 -6.77 6.61
C GLU A 193 -18.94 -6.46 6.88
N PHE A 194 -19.27 -5.18 6.78
CA PHE A 194 -20.61 -4.64 7.01
C PHE A 194 -20.95 -3.61 5.94
N GLN A 195 -22.24 -3.41 5.68
CA GLN A 195 -22.69 -2.34 4.80
C GLN A 195 -22.18 -0.99 5.32
N ALA A 196 -21.58 -0.19 4.42
CA ALA A 196 -20.99 1.05 4.85
C ALA A 196 -22.05 2.09 5.21
N THR A 197 -21.91 2.68 6.38
CA THR A 197 -22.53 3.98 6.72
C THR A 197 -21.70 5.13 6.12
N GLU A 198 -22.21 6.35 6.24
CA GLU A 198 -21.49 7.54 5.78
C GLU A 198 -20.16 7.71 6.52
N GLN A 199 -20.17 7.67 7.86
CA GLN A 199 -19.00 7.82 8.74
C GLN A 199 -19.15 6.97 10.00
N ILE A 200 -18.02 6.74 10.69
CA ILE A 200 -17.95 6.18 12.04
C ILE A 200 -17.33 7.24 12.94
N ASP A 201 -17.95 7.50 14.09
CA ASP A 201 -17.47 8.41 15.14
C ASP A 201 -16.30 7.77 15.91
N GLU A 202 -15.16 8.44 16.00
CA GLU A 202 -13.94 7.93 16.63
C GLU A 202 -14.13 7.63 18.13
N THR A 203 -15.08 8.29 18.78
CA THR A 203 -15.34 8.07 20.20
C THR A 203 -15.97 6.71 20.48
N ASP A 204 -16.56 6.05 19.46
CA ASP A 204 -16.95 4.64 19.53
C ASP A 204 -15.77 3.68 19.64
N LEU A 205 -14.55 4.12 19.36
CA LEU A 205 -13.34 3.31 19.50
C LEU A 205 -12.85 3.27 20.96
N GLN A 206 -13.28 4.20 21.81
CA GLN A 206 -12.89 4.24 23.23
C GLN A 206 -13.39 3.03 24.03
N VAL A 207 -14.38 2.31 23.51
CA VAL A 207 -14.96 1.15 24.19
C VAL A 207 -13.96 -0.01 24.30
N PHE A 208 -12.84 0.01 23.56
CA PHE A 208 -11.85 -1.06 23.48
C PHE A 208 -10.54 -0.75 24.25
N PRO A 209 -10.52 -0.70 25.60
CA PRO A 209 -9.36 -0.26 26.38
C PRO A 209 -8.13 -1.18 26.29
N GLY A 210 -8.28 -2.38 25.71
CA GLY A 210 -7.19 -3.34 25.49
C GLY A 210 -6.36 -3.10 24.24
N LEU A 211 -6.76 -2.16 23.37
CA LEU A 211 -6.07 -1.93 22.10
C LEU A 211 -4.63 -1.46 22.32
N LYS A 212 -3.73 -2.17 21.65
CA LYS A 212 -2.30 -1.83 21.54
C LYS A 212 -1.97 -1.30 20.14
N SER A 213 -2.75 -1.70 19.14
CA SER A 213 -2.63 -1.24 17.76
C SER A 213 -4.00 -0.81 17.23
N LEU A 214 -4.07 0.39 16.67
CA LEU A 214 -5.27 0.96 16.08
C LEU A 214 -4.93 1.60 14.73
N SER A 215 -5.58 1.14 13.66
CA SER A 215 -5.46 1.72 12.32
C SER A 215 -6.83 2.20 11.84
N ILE A 216 -6.86 3.46 11.38
CA ILE A 216 -8.08 4.16 11.02
C ILE A 216 -7.90 4.68 9.59
N GLY A 217 -8.71 4.19 8.65
CA GLY A 217 -8.71 4.68 7.27
C GLY A 217 -9.45 6.02 7.13
N SER A 218 -9.20 6.72 6.01
CA SER A 218 -9.66 8.08 5.69
C SER A 218 -11.16 8.35 5.78
N ASP A 219 -11.99 7.32 5.79
CA ASP A 219 -13.44 7.46 5.85
C ASP A 219 -13.98 7.58 7.30
N VAL A 220 -13.16 7.34 8.31
CA VAL A 220 -13.50 7.57 9.72
C VAL A 220 -13.19 9.03 10.06
N SER A 221 -14.16 9.75 10.61
CA SER A 221 -14.02 11.18 10.89
C SER A 221 -13.64 11.43 12.33
N PHE A 222 -12.77 12.42 12.55
CA PHE A 222 -12.58 13.04 13.85
C PHE A 222 -13.51 14.25 13.98
N PHE A 223 -14.28 14.33 15.07
CA PHE A 223 -15.18 15.44 15.34
C PHE A 223 -14.52 16.50 16.24
N TYR A 224 -14.28 17.69 15.68
CA TYR A 224 -13.58 18.81 16.34
C TYR A 224 -14.49 20.02 16.69
N GLY A 225 -15.80 19.81 16.90
CA GLY A 225 -16.76 20.90 17.18
C GLY A 225 -16.66 21.56 18.57
N GLU A 226 -17.45 22.61 18.82
CA GLU A 226 -17.40 23.41 20.07
C GLU A 226 -17.70 22.64 21.37
N ASP A 227 -18.39 21.49 21.29
CA ASP A 227 -18.64 20.55 22.40
C ASP A 227 -17.73 19.30 22.36
N ALA A 228 -16.67 19.30 21.54
CA ALA A 228 -15.70 18.21 21.47
C ALA A 228 -14.88 18.18 22.76
N GLY A 229 -15.43 17.53 23.79
CA GLY A 229 -14.68 17.17 24.99
C GLY A 229 -13.39 16.47 24.57
N VAL A 230 -12.26 17.10 24.90
CA VAL A 230 -10.86 16.79 24.53
C VAL A 230 -10.37 15.44 25.10
N GLN A 231 -11.14 14.37 24.92
CA GLN A 231 -10.96 13.05 25.52
C GLN A 231 -10.98 11.90 24.51
N ASN A 232 -11.04 12.22 23.22
CA ASN A 232 -11.16 11.22 22.16
C ASN A 232 -9.91 10.34 22.15
N LEU A 233 -10.09 9.03 22.30
CA LEU A 233 -9.06 7.99 22.50
C LEU A 233 -8.26 8.00 23.83
N LYS A 234 -8.53 8.91 24.78
CA LYS A 234 -7.83 8.94 26.09
C LYS A 234 -8.05 7.68 26.94
N ASN A 235 -9.10 6.91 26.69
CA ASN A 235 -9.32 5.61 27.34
C ASN A 235 -8.41 4.49 26.80
N LEU A 236 -7.79 4.70 25.62
CA LEU A 236 -6.92 3.72 24.96
C LEU A 236 -5.49 3.81 25.50
N THR A 237 -5.35 3.53 26.79
CA THR A 237 -4.09 3.70 27.54
C THR A 237 -2.98 2.71 27.18
N GLN A 238 -3.26 1.67 26.41
CA GLN A 238 -2.30 0.64 26.01
C GLN A 238 -1.76 0.80 24.58
N LEU A 239 -2.22 1.79 23.82
CA LEU A 239 -1.80 2.01 22.44
C LEU A 239 -0.29 2.24 22.34
N GLN A 240 0.34 1.47 21.46
CA GLN A 240 1.76 1.58 21.08
C GLN A 240 1.93 1.80 19.57
N TYR A 241 0.92 1.46 18.76
CA TYR A 241 0.93 1.61 17.31
C TYR A 241 -0.35 2.32 16.90
N PHE A 242 -0.21 3.38 16.12
CA PHE A 242 -1.35 4.18 15.68
C PHE A 242 -1.16 4.61 14.23
N SER A 243 -2.21 4.46 13.43
CA SER A 243 -2.26 4.89 12.04
C SER A 243 -3.57 5.60 11.79
N ALA A 244 -3.51 6.79 11.21
CA ALA A 244 -4.67 7.55 10.77
C ALA A 244 -4.30 8.37 9.53
N ASP A 245 -5.26 8.60 8.64
CA ASP A 245 -4.98 9.32 7.40
C ASP A 245 -4.95 10.85 7.60
N HIS A 246 -3.79 11.45 7.37
CA HIS A 246 -3.55 12.89 7.30
C HIS A 246 -3.79 13.66 8.61
N GLU A 247 -3.54 13.02 9.75
CA GLU A 247 -3.63 13.67 11.06
C GLU A 247 -2.32 14.38 11.42
N ASP A 248 -2.40 15.57 11.99
CA ASP A 248 -1.21 16.31 12.42
C ASP A 248 -0.72 15.87 13.82
N LEU A 249 0.57 16.04 14.10
CA LEU A 249 1.17 15.60 15.38
C LEU A 249 0.65 16.35 16.60
N TYR A 250 0.18 17.60 16.46
CA TYR A 250 -0.36 18.37 17.58
C TYR A 250 -1.68 17.78 18.03
N THR A 251 -2.56 17.52 17.07
CA THR A 251 -3.83 16.82 17.25
C THR A 251 -3.59 15.45 17.87
N LEU A 252 -2.68 14.64 17.33
CA LEU A 252 -2.38 13.31 17.86
C LEU A 252 -1.82 13.34 19.29
N ALA A 253 -0.94 14.29 19.62
CA ALA A 253 -0.42 14.44 20.98
C ALA A 253 -1.54 14.78 21.98
N SER A 254 -2.52 15.57 21.55
CA SER A 254 -3.68 15.94 22.37
C SER A 254 -4.70 14.79 22.49
N LEU A 255 -4.87 13.98 21.44
CA LEU A 255 -5.83 12.89 21.33
C LEU A 255 -5.41 11.67 22.17
N LEU A 256 -4.16 11.23 22.01
CA LEU A 256 -3.69 9.97 22.56
C LEU A 256 -3.50 10.04 24.09
N ALA A 257 -3.85 8.95 24.78
CA ALA A 257 -3.72 8.86 26.24
C ALA A 257 -2.28 9.03 26.73
N ASN A 258 -1.35 8.30 26.08
CA ASN A 258 0.05 8.23 26.45
C ASN A 258 0.94 8.35 25.20
N PRO A 259 1.09 9.53 24.58
CA PRO A 259 1.93 9.71 23.39
C PRO A 259 3.35 9.18 23.55
N ALA A 260 3.92 9.27 24.76
CA ALA A 260 5.27 8.85 25.07
C ALA A 260 5.55 7.34 24.95
N GLN A 261 4.51 6.49 24.92
CA GLN A 261 4.68 5.04 24.75
C GLN A 261 4.50 4.59 23.29
N ILE A 262 4.05 5.49 22.41
CA ILE A 262 3.83 5.18 21.01
C ILE A 262 5.18 4.90 20.35
N LYS A 263 5.26 3.73 19.72
CA LYS A 263 6.42 3.23 18.98
C LYS A 263 6.28 3.44 17.48
N SER A 264 5.04 3.43 16.97
CA SER A 264 4.77 3.65 15.54
C SER A 264 3.66 4.66 15.33
N LEU A 265 3.92 5.62 14.45
CA LEU A 265 2.93 6.55 13.91
C LEU A 265 2.95 6.49 12.38
N ASP A 266 1.78 6.28 11.79
CA ASP A 266 1.58 6.32 10.35
C ASP A 266 0.47 7.30 9.95
N GLY A 267 0.63 7.87 8.75
CA GLY A 267 -0.27 8.84 8.13
C GLY A 267 -0.22 10.24 8.73
N VAL A 268 0.90 10.62 9.36
CA VAL A 268 1.09 11.98 9.87
C VAL A 268 1.16 12.98 8.72
N LEU A 269 0.39 14.07 8.78
CA LEU A 269 0.52 15.21 7.86
C LEU A 269 1.13 16.41 8.59
N LEU A 270 2.23 16.95 8.05
CA LEU A 270 2.78 18.23 8.48
C LEU A 270 2.52 19.26 7.39
N ASP A 271 1.73 20.27 7.71
CA ASP A 271 1.34 21.38 6.84
C ASP A 271 1.35 22.67 7.68
N LYS A 272 2.05 23.73 7.22
CA LYS A 272 2.12 25.02 7.94
C LYS A 272 0.74 25.56 8.31
N ASP A 273 -0.25 25.45 7.42
CA ASP A 273 -1.60 25.97 7.69
C ASP A 273 -2.24 25.24 8.88
N LEU A 274 -1.95 23.95 9.06
CA LEU A 274 -2.41 23.16 10.21
C LEU A 274 -1.63 23.47 11.50
N MET A 275 -0.38 23.92 11.38
CA MET A 275 0.49 24.23 12.52
C MET A 275 0.22 25.63 13.10
N GLU A 276 -0.10 26.62 12.25
CA GLU A 276 -0.34 28.01 12.67
C GLU A 276 -1.68 28.18 13.39
N ASP A 277 -2.76 27.53 12.93
CA ASP A 277 -4.12 27.63 13.49
C ASP A 277 -4.21 27.19 14.97
N GLN A 278 -3.27 26.37 15.47
CA GLN A 278 -3.23 25.91 16.86
C GLN A 278 -2.55 26.90 17.83
N THR A 279 -1.82 27.89 17.30
CA THR A 279 -1.13 28.91 18.11
C THR A 279 -1.98 30.15 18.41
N ASP A 280 -3.12 30.30 17.71
CA ASP A 280 -4.05 31.42 17.82
C ASP A 280 -5.18 31.21 18.86
N THR A 281 -4.99 30.31 19.82
CA THR A 281 -5.85 30.30 21.02
C THR A 281 -5.55 31.55 21.86
N GLN A 282 -6.59 32.31 22.20
CA GLN A 282 -6.55 33.62 22.88
C GLN A 282 -5.80 33.66 24.23
N GLU A 283 -5.25 32.55 24.71
CA GLU A 283 -4.41 32.47 25.91
C GLU A 283 -2.91 32.77 25.66
N ALA A 284 -2.43 32.70 24.41
CA ALA A 284 -1.01 32.91 24.09
C ALA A 284 -0.58 34.39 24.03
N GLN A 285 -1.51 35.35 24.09
CA GLN A 285 -1.18 36.78 24.01
C GLN A 285 -0.64 37.40 25.31
N ASN A 286 -0.42 36.62 26.39
CA ASN A 286 -0.04 37.16 27.70
C ASN A 286 1.13 36.45 28.41
N SER A 287 2.02 35.75 27.70
CA SER A 287 3.27 35.30 28.31
C SER A 287 4.49 35.46 27.40
N ASP A 288 5.52 36.16 27.87
CA ASP A 288 6.87 36.25 27.30
C ASP A 288 7.62 34.90 27.23
N ALA A 289 6.92 33.77 27.35
CA ALA A 289 7.48 32.44 27.17
C ALA A 289 7.35 32.07 25.68
N LYS A 290 8.48 32.03 24.96
CA LYS A 290 8.55 31.32 23.68
C LYS A 290 7.96 29.93 23.89
N SER A 291 6.80 29.63 23.30
CA SER A 291 6.25 28.28 23.32
C SER A 291 7.30 27.34 22.70
N ASP A 292 7.53 26.20 23.35
CA ASP A 292 8.41 25.17 22.81
C ASP A 292 7.70 24.56 21.61
N GLN A 293 7.93 25.10 20.42
CA GLN A 293 7.34 24.63 19.16
C GLN A 293 7.65 23.15 18.87
N ASP A 294 8.68 22.59 19.52
CA ASP A 294 9.00 21.17 19.43
C ASP A 294 8.22 20.29 20.42
N ALA A 295 7.44 20.87 21.35
CA ALA A 295 6.78 20.15 22.43
C ALA A 295 5.90 18.97 21.97
N PRO A 296 5.09 19.08 20.89
CA PRO A 296 4.30 17.95 20.40
C PRO A 296 5.19 16.81 19.89
N PHE A 297 6.29 17.12 19.20
CA PHE A 297 7.23 16.10 18.73
C PHE A 297 7.92 15.40 19.90
N LYS A 298 8.30 16.16 20.94
CA LYS A 298 8.90 15.61 22.17
C LYS A 298 7.95 14.70 22.95
N ALA A 299 6.63 14.82 22.74
CA ALA A 299 5.65 13.94 23.38
C ALA A 299 5.83 12.48 22.95
N PHE A 300 6.34 12.21 21.74
CA PHE A 300 6.52 10.87 21.18
C PHE A 300 7.94 10.31 21.40
N SER A 301 8.40 10.33 22.65
CA SER A 301 9.78 9.97 23.02
C SER A 301 10.20 8.50 22.83
N SER A 302 9.25 7.60 22.55
CA SER A 302 9.51 6.17 22.27
C SER A 302 9.35 5.79 20.80
N LEU A 303 9.20 6.78 19.91
CA LEU A 303 8.95 6.52 18.50
C LEU A 303 10.14 5.82 17.83
N GLU A 304 9.85 4.67 17.22
CA GLU A 304 10.77 3.80 16.49
C GLU A 304 10.44 3.81 14.98
N HIS A 305 9.18 4.03 14.62
CA HIS A 305 8.71 4.10 13.23
C HIS A 305 7.84 5.35 13.01
N LEU A 306 8.14 6.09 11.94
CA LEU A 306 7.38 7.27 11.55
C LEU A 306 7.14 7.26 10.05
N SER A 307 5.87 7.39 9.65
CA SER A 307 5.46 7.73 8.30
C SER A 307 4.83 9.11 8.33
N VAL A 308 5.44 10.03 7.59
CA VAL A 308 5.09 11.45 7.59
C VAL A 308 5.03 11.97 6.17
N SER A 309 3.93 12.64 5.86
CA SER A 309 3.74 13.43 4.67
C SER A 309 3.95 14.91 5.01
N VAL A 310 4.73 15.61 4.20
CA VAL A 310 5.03 17.02 4.40
C VAL A 310 4.50 17.84 3.24
N ASN A 311 3.75 18.89 3.56
CA ASN A 311 3.25 19.92 2.66
C ASN A 311 3.64 21.29 3.23
N ASP A 312 3.88 22.28 2.37
CA ASP A 312 4.16 23.70 2.72
C ASP A 312 4.81 23.87 4.11
N LEU A 313 6.10 23.53 4.26
CA LEU A 313 6.80 23.65 5.54
C LEU A 313 7.50 25.01 5.68
N ASP A 314 7.58 25.49 6.92
CA ASP A 314 8.36 26.68 7.27
C ASP A 314 9.87 26.51 7.05
N ALA A 315 10.62 27.59 7.27
CA ALA A 315 12.08 27.61 7.15
C ALA A 315 12.80 26.54 7.99
N ASP A 316 12.16 26.07 9.07
CA ASP A 316 12.68 25.02 9.95
C ASP A 316 12.57 23.60 9.35
N GLY A 317 11.77 23.42 8.29
CA GLY A 317 11.71 22.21 7.48
C GLY A 317 11.64 20.91 8.30
N LEU A 318 12.64 20.03 8.12
CA LEU A 318 12.69 18.72 8.79
C LEU A 318 13.41 18.73 10.15
N LEU A 319 13.67 19.90 10.76
CA LEU A 319 14.41 19.98 12.03
C LEU A 319 13.74 19.23 13.19
N PHE A 320 12.42 19.03 13.13
CA PHE A 320 11.66 18.28 14.13
C PHE A 320 12.14 16.83 14.32
N LEU A 321 12.79 16.24 13.30
CA LEU A 321 13.33 14.87 13.34
C LEU A 321 14.35 14.67 14.47
N ARG A 322 14.99 15.75 14.95
CA ARG A 322 15.89 15.73 16.12
C ARG A 322 15.20 15.24 17.41
N SER A 323 13.88 15.32 17.47
CA SER A 323 13.06 14.89 18.61
C SER A 323 12.87 13.38 18.67
N PHE A 324 13.29 12.61 17.65
CA PHE A 324 13.10 11.16 17.55
C PHE A 324 14.43 10.38 17.53
N PRO A 325 15.22 10.38 18.62
CA PRO A 325 16.55 9.77 18.65
C PRO A 325 16.54 8.23 18.52
N LYS A 326 15.39 7.59 18.81
CA LYS A 326 15.19 6.13 18.71
C LYS A 326 14.63 5.70 17.36
N LEU A 327 14.40 6.62 16.43
CA LEU A 327 13.76 6.32 15.16
C LEU A 327 14.63 5.35 14.34
N GLN A 328 14.08 4.16 14.08
CA GLN A 328 14.67 3.09 13.30
C GLN A 328 14.18 3.11 11.84
N SER A 329 12.94 3.54 11.62
CA SER A 329 12.39 3.70 10.29
C SER A 329 11.70 5.05 10.07
N LEU A 330 11.99 5.65 8.92
CA LEU A 330 11.32 6.86 8.44
C LEU A 330 10.80 6.65 7.02
N HIS A 331 9.50 6.85 6.82
CA HIS A 331 8.91 7.12 5.52
C HIS A 331 8.55 8.60 5.43
N LEU A 332 9.15 9.29 4.46
CA LEU A 332 8.94 10.70 4.20
C LEU A 332 8.33 10.87 2.81
N SER A 333 7.09 11.34 2.73
CA SER A 333 6.44 11.74 1.48
C SER A 333 6.39 13.26 1.37
N ILE A 334 6.84 13.82 0.26
CA ILE A 334 6.99 15.26 0.07
C ILE A 334 6.04 15.72 -1.03
N PHE A 335 5.03 16.51 -0.68
CA PHE A 335 4.08 17.05 -1.65
C PHE A 335 4.64 18.24 -2.44
N GLU A 336 4.05 18.51 -3.61
CA GLU A 336 4.43 19.67 -4.45
C GLU A 336 4.01 20.98 -3.76
N ASP A 337 4.96 21.68 -3.14
CA ASP A 337 4.81 23.07 -2.69
C ASP A 337 5.37 24.05 -3.75
N ASP A 338 4.63 25.14 -4.02
CA ASP A 338 5.01 26.23 -4.92
C ASP A 338 6.00 27.23 -4.33
N LYS A 339 6.11 27.31 -3.01
CA LYS A 339 6.86 28.37 -2.33
C LYS A 339 8.26 27.93 -1.94
N THR A 340 8.45 26.68 -1.53
CA THR A 340 9.73 26.23 -0.95
C THR A 340 10.27 24.94 -1.56
N VAL A 341 11.60 24.77 -1.46
CA VAL A 341 12.30 23.53 -1.80
C VAL A 341 12.81 22.92 -0.51
N LEU A 342 12.31 21.74 -0.16
CA LEU A 342 12.62 21.05 1.09
C LEU A 342 14.11 20.68 1.20
N ASP A 343 14.68 20.92 2.38
CA ASP A 343 16.05 20.60 2.73
C ASP A 343 16.13 19.29 3.50
N LEU A 344 16.91 18.33 2.99
CA LEU A 344 17.08 17.02 3.61
C LEU A 344 18.20 16.97 4.66
N SER A 345 18.96 18.05 4.88
CA SER A 345 20.08 18.08 5.86
C SER A 345 19.71 17.57 7.26
N PRO A 346 18.50 17.83 7.79
CA PRO A 346 18.12 17.32 9.11
C PRO A 346 18.05 15.79 9.23
N LEU A 347 18.01 15.04 8.11
CA LEU A 347 18.08 13.57 8.13
C LEU A 347 19.37 13.05 8.80
N SER A 348 20.44 13.85 8.80
CA SER A 348 21.70 13.52 9.48
C SER A 348 21.57 13.30 11.00
N THR A 349 20.47 13.75 11.61
CA THR A 349 20.19 13.53 13.04
C THR A 349 19.74 12.11 13.36
N LEU A 350 19.30 11.34 12.35
CA LEU A 350 18.70 10.01 12.49
C LEU A 350 19.75 8.89 12.59
N SER A 351 20.57 8.94 13.64
CA SER A 351 21.68 7.99 13.86
C SER A 351 21.25 6.53 14.08
N SER A 352 20.01 6.29 14.51
CA SER A 352 19.44 4.95 14.73
C SER A 352 18.66 4.41 13.51
N CYS A 353 18.45 5.22 12.47
CA CYS A 353 17.56 4.88 11.37
C CYS A 353 18.25 3.94 10.37
N THR A 354 17.75 2.71 10.27
CA THR A 354 18.22 1.66 9.35
C THR A 354 17.36 1.57 8.09
N ASP A 355 16.12 2.03 8.16
CA ASP A 355 15.10 1.89 7.11
C ASP A 355 14.57 3.25 6.68
N LEU A 356 15.06 3.77 5.56
CA LEU A 356 14.72 5.10 5.06
C LEU A 356 13.98 5.01 3.72
N SER A 357 12.82 5.64 3.65
CA SER A 357 12.04 5.81 2.42
C SER A 357 11.77 7.29 2.19
N ILE A 358 12.19 7.81 1.04
CA ILE A 358 11.95 9.20 0.63
C ILE A 358 11.21 9.20 -0.70
N GLU A 359 10.01 9.78 -0.70
CA GLU A 359 9.25 10.09 -1.90
C GLU A 359 9.28 11.61 -2.11
N GLY A 360 9.95 12.02 -3.17
CA GLY A 360 10.11 13.41 -3.56
C GLY A 360 8.89 13.99 -4.28
N PRO A 361 8.84 15.32 -4.42
CA PRO A 361 7.81 15.96 -5.22
C PRO A 361 8.07 15.69 -6.70
N TYR A 362 7.06 15.15 -7.41
CA TYR A 362 7.21 14.65 -8.79
C TYR A 362 7.88 15.64 -9.76
N LYS A 363 7.62 16.95 -9.64
CA LYS A 363 8.17 17.98 -10.56
C LYS A 363 9.29 18.85 -10.00
N LYS A 364 9.70 18.66 -8.74
CA LYS A 364 10.64 19.58 -8.08
C LYS A 364 11.85 18.87 -7.46
N PRO A 365 13.02 19.52 -7.43
CA PRO A 365 14.17 18.97 -6.72
C PRO A 365 13.98 19.08 -5.20
N VAL A 366 14.79 18.34 -4.45
CA VAL A 366 15.03 18.54 -3.01
C VAL A 366 16.45 19.09 -2.80
N LYS A 367 16.70 19.82 -1.71
CA LYS A 367 18.05 20.28 -1.36
C LYS A 367 18.80 19.23 -0.56
N ASN A 368 20.14 19.26 -0.66
CA ASN A 368 21.05 18.53 0.21
C ASN A 368 20.88 17.00 0.23
N ILE A 369 20.51 16.38 -0.89
CA ILE A 369 20.46 14.90 -1.04
C ILE A 369 21.79 14.21 -0.69
N ALA A 370 22.92 14.93 -0.78
CA ALA A 370 24.23 14.45 -0.37
C ALA A 370 24.31 14.06 1.12
N VAL A 371 23.39 14.54 1.96
CA VAL A 371 23.24 14.15 3.38
C VAL A 371 23.21 12.64 3.58
N LEU A 372 22.65 11.89 2.61
CA LEU A 372 22.58 10.44 2.63
C LEU A 372 23.97 9.79 2.77
N SER A 373 25.03 10.45 2.28
CA SER A 373 26.43 9.98 2.46
C SER A 373 26.87 9.93 3.93
N GLY A 374 26.19 10.67 4.81
CA GLY A 374 26.44 10.72 6.24
C GLY A 374 25.65 9.71 7.07
N MET A 375 24.93 8.77 6.43
CA MET A 375 24.04 7.81 7.08
C MET A 375 24.54 6.36 6.88
N PRO A 376 25.69 5.96 7.45
CA PRO A 376 26.32 4.66 7.19
C PRO A 376 25.57 3.46 7.79
N GLN A 377 24.65 3.70 8.72
CA GLN A 377 23.87 2.67 9.39
C GLN A 377 22.70 2.12 8.53
N ILE A 378 22.39 2.75 7.39
CA ILE A 378 21.26 2.37 6.55
C ILE A 378 21.41 0.95 6.01
N GLU A 379 20.37 0.14 6.22
CA GLU A 379 20.25 -1.22 5.71
C GLU A 379 19.22 -1.34 4.58
N SER A 380 18.22 -0.46 4.56
CA SER A 380 17.13 -0.45 3.58
C SER A 380 16.87 0.98 3.12
N LEU A 381 17.00 1.21 1.82
CA LEU A 381 16.83 2.53 1.22
C LEU A 381 15.83 2.49 0.07
N ARG A 382 14.80 3.33 0.13
CA ARG A 382 13.82 3.51 -0.96
C ARG A 382 13.79 4.97 -1.38
N LEU A 383 14.03 5.22 -2.66
CA LEU A 383 14.06 6.57 -3.22
C LEU A 383 13.08 6.62 -4.39
N SER A 384 12.07 7.46 -4.26
CA SER A 384 11.00 7.65 -5.25
C SER A 384 10.92 9.10 -5.67
N GLN A 385 10.74 9.37 -6.96
CA GLN A 385 10.37 10.71 -7.48
C GLN A 385 11.34 11.86 -7.11
N LEU A 386 12.62 11.58 -6.91
CA LEU A 386 13.65 12.57 -6.63
C LEU A 386 14.30 13.10 -7.92
N GLN A 387 13.77 14.20 -8.47
CA GLN A 387 14.19 14.75 -9.78
C GLN A 387 15.67 15.16 -9.90
N ASN A 388 16.33 15.46 -8.79
CA ASN A 388 17.75 15.82 -8.75
C ASN A 388 18.68 14.67 -8.32
N LEU A 389 18.17 13.45 -8.15
CA LEU A 389 18.99 12.27 -7.94
C LEU A 389 19.55 11.77 -9.29
N LYS A 390 20.82 12.06 -9.56
CA LYS A 390 21.49 11.73 -10.84
C LYS A 390 22.49 10.57 -10.75
N ASP A 391 23.02 10.29 -9.57
CA ASP A 391 23.97 9.21 -9.32
C ASP A 391 23.79 8.61 -7.92
N LEU A 392 24.41 7.46 -7.69
CA LEU A 392 24.35 6.70 -6.44
C LEU A 392 25.67 6.72 -5.65
N ASN A 393 26.53 7.71 -5.84
CA ASN A 393 27.86 7.70 -5.20
C ASN A 393 27.81 7.69 -3.66
N PHE A 394 26.74 8.23 -3.06
CA PHE A 394 26.55 8.23 -1.61
C PHE A 394 26.43 6.82 -1.02
N VAL A 395 25.93 5.84 -1.79
CA VAL A 395 25.74 4.44 -1.35
C VAL A 395 27.06 3.78 -0.99
N LYS A 396 28.19 4.25 -1.52
CA LYS A 396 29.54 3.78 -1.13
C LYS A 396 29.82 3.95 0.37
N ASN A 397 29.13 4.87 1.04
CA ASN A 397 29.25 5.09 2.49
C ASN A 397 28.24 4.29 3.32
N MET A 398 27.47 3.37 2.73
CA MET A 398 26.44 2.56 3.40
C MET A 398 26.81 1.07 3.40
N PRO A 399 27.85 0.64 4.12
CA PRO A 399 28.39 -0.73 4.02
C PRO A 399 27.43 -1.84 4.46
N ASN A 400 26.33 -1.51 5.13
CA ASN A 400 25.32 -2.44 5.60
C ASN A 400 24.06 -2.47 4.72
N LEU A 401 24.04 -1.80 3.57
CA LEU A 401 22.86 -1.73 2.70
C LEU A 401 22.53 -3.13 2.15
N LYS A 402 21.38 -3.65 2.55
CA LYS A 402 20.81 -4.95 2.17
C LYS A 402 19.73 -4.80 1.10
N SER A 403 18.99 -3.70 1.11
CA SER A 403 17.89 -3.46 0.18
C SER A 403 17.95 -2.06 -0.42
N LEU A 404 17.81 -1.95 -1.74
CA LEU A 404 17.71 -0.69 -2.46
C LEU A 404 16.52 -0.71 -3.43
N THR A 405 15.64 0.28 -3.33
CA THR A 405 14.55 0.52 -4.28
C THR A 405 14.70 1.90 -4.91
N LEU A 406 14.65 1.97 -6.24
CA LEU A 406 14.76 3.20 -7.01
C LEU A 406 13.56 3.30 -7.94
N LYS A 407 12.68 4.28 -7.72
CA LYS A 407 11.44 4.45 -8.49
C LYS A 407 11.34 5.86 -9.06
N GLN A 408 11.14 5.99 -10.36
CA GLN A 408 10.93 7.27 -11.04
C GLN A 408 12.01 8.31 -10.71
N VAL A 409 13.28 7.87 -10.62
CA VAL A 409 14.44 8.75 -10.42
C VAL A 409 15.25 8.84 -11.73
N PRO A 410 15.77 10.03 -12.10
CA PRO A 410 16.44 10.24 -13.38
C PRO A 410 17.95 9.90 -13.31
N ILE A 411 18.27 8.72 -12.81
CA ILE A 411 19.62 8.14 -12.82
C ILE A 411 19.89 7.49 -14.17
N LEU A 412 21.15 7.56 -14.63
CA LEU A 412 21.56 6.98 -15.91
C LEU A 412 22.31 5.65 -15.76
N ASN A 413 22.93 5.41 -14.60
CA ASN A 413 23.68 4.20 -14.31
C ASN A 413 23.64 3.84 -12.81
N LEU A 414 24.18 2.66 -12.50
CA LEU A 414 24.23 2.10 -11.16
C LEU A 414 25.67 1.98 -10.58
N ASP A 415 26.65 2.71 -11.12
CA ASP A 415 28.08 2.55 -10.77
C ASP A 415 28.39 2.72 -9.28
N GLY A 416 27.56 3.49 -8.56
CA GLY A 416 27.64 3.65 -7.11
C GLY A 416 27.56 2.33 -6.33
N LEU A 417 26.95 1.29 -6.92
CA LEU A 417 26.75 -0.04 -6.32
C LEU A 417 27.91 -1.00 -6.57
N LYS A 418 28.94 -0.59 -7.32
CA LYS A 418 30.04 -1.50 -7.67
C LYS A 418 30.69 -2.10 -6.43
N GLY A 419 30.63 -3.43 -6.32
CA GLY A 419 31.20 -4.19 -5.20
C GLY A 419 30.42 -4.11 -3.89
N HIS A 420 29.13 -3.75 -3.94
CA HIS A 420 28.27 -3.68 -2.75
C HIS A 420 27.79 -5.08 -2.30
N LEU A 421 28.70 -5.83 -1.66
CA LEU A 421 28.50 -7.25 -1.32
C LEU A 421 27.48 -7.51 -0.21
N SER A 422 26.98 -6.48 0.47
CA SER A 422 25.89 -6.59 1.45
C SER A 422 24.50 -6.63 0.78
N LEU A 423 24.39 -6.17 -0.47
CA LEU A 423 23.10 -5.97 -1.13
C LEU A 423 22.46 -7.33 -1.45
N ASN A 424 21.24 -7.55 -0.96
CA ASN A 424 20.47 -8.78 -1.14
C ASN A 424 19.22 -8.55 -1.99
N SER A 425 18.69 -7.34 -2.02
CA SER A 425 17.50 -6.97 -2.81
C SER A 425 17.75 -5.67 -3.56
N LEU A 426 17.44 -5.67 -4.86
CA LEU A 426 17.50 -4.49 -5.72
C LEU A 426 16.21 -4.42 -6.54
N ASP A 427 15.48 -3.32 -6.42
CA ASP A 427 14.26 -3.04 -7.19
C ASP A 427 14.42 -1.72 -7.95
N ILE A 428 14.26 -1.78 -9.26
CA ILE A 428 14.50 -0.68 -10.18
C ILE A 428 13.26 -0.45 -11.05
N ASN A 429 12.77 0.79 -10.99
CA ASN A 429 11.74 1.34 -11.86
C ASN A 429 12.14 2.73 -12.34
N CYS A 430 13.17 2.80 -13.19
CA CYS A 430 13.73 4.07 -13.66
C CYS A 430 13.74 4.10 -15.18
N SER A 431 12.86 4.90 -15.78
CA SER A 431 12.74 5.02 -17.24
C SER A 431 13.94 5.72 -17.90
N SER A 432 14.75 6.44 -17.14
CA SER A 432 15.96 7.11 -17.63
C SER A 432 17.23 6.25 -17.51
N LEU A 433 17.16 5.07 -16.91
CA LEU A 433 18.33 4.22 -16.71
C LEU A 433 18.82 3.69 -18.06
N GLU A 434 20.13 3.72 -18.28
CA GLU A 434 20.76 3.30 -19.55
C GLU A 434 21.79 2.19 -19.34
N ASP A 435 22.52 2.21 -18.21
CA ASP A 435 23.62 1.27 -17.93
C ASP A 435 23.44 0.52 -16.60
N VAL A 436 23.34 -0.80 -16.70
CA VAL A 436 23.26 -1.75 -15.57
C VAL A 436 24.39 -2.77 -15.57
N SER A 437 25.52 -2.47 -16.24
CA SER A 437 26.70 -3.35 -16.32
C SER A 437 27.32 -3.71 -14.96
N VAL A 438 26.96 -3.00 -13.89
CA VAL A 438 27.37 -3.28 -12.51
C VAL A 438 26.71 -4.52 -11.91
N LEU A 439 25.55 -4.95 -12.42
CA LEU A 439 24.74 -6.02 -11.82
C LEU A 439 25.53 -7.31 -11.51
N PRO A 440 26.41 -7.82 -12.39
CA PRO A 440 27.19 -9.04 -12.13
C PRO A 440 28.18 -8.91 -10.96
N THR A 441 28.48 -7.69 -10.50
CA THR A 441 29.37 -7.46 -9.34
C THR A 441 28.67 -7.63 -7.99
N LEU A 442 27.34 -7.76 -7.97
CA LEU A 442 26.51 -7.83 -6.77
C LEU A 442 26.31 -9.30 -6.34
N SER A 443 27.39 -10.01 -6.03
CA SER A 443 27.36 -11.48 -5.87
C SER A 443 26.46 -12.02 -4.74
N SER A 444 26.05 -11.17 -3.79
CA SER A 444 25.15 -11.53 -2.69
C SER A 444 23.67 -11.25 -2.99
N LEU A 445 23.36 -10.75 -4.19
CA LEU A 445 22.01 -10.40 -4.59
C LEU A 445 21.14 -11.66 -4.65
N GLN A 446 20.03 -11.64 -3.92
CA GLN A 446 19.05 -12.74 -3.84
C GLN A 446 17.76 -12.41 -4.58
N ARG A 447 17.38 -11.14 -4.62
CA ARG A 447 16.22 -10.63 -5.35
C ARG A 447 16.65 -9.49 -6.27
N LEU A 448 16.29 -9.61 -7.54
CA LEU A 448 16.43 -8.55 -8.53
C LEU A 448 15.06 -8.28 -9.14
N GLN A 449 14.59 -7.03 -9.04
CA GLN A 449 13.36 -6.57 -9.68
C GLN A 449 13.65 -5.50 -10.72
N LEU A 450 13.25 -5.75 -11.96
CA LEU A 450 13.44 -4.88 -13.11
C LEU A 450 12.07 -4.63 -13.75
N ASN A 451 11.53 -3.44 -13.50
CA ASN A 451 10.34 -2.98 -14.23
C ASN A 451 10.68 -2.77 -15.71
N TYR A 452 9.65 -2.46 -16.52
CA TYR A 452 9.81 -2.19 -17.95
C TYR A 452 11.05 -1.35 -18.24
N HIS A 453 11.96 -1.95 -19.02
CA HIS A 453 13.23 -1.35 -19.37
C HIS A 453 13.49 -1.46 -20.87
N THR A 454 14.35 -0.56 -21.34
CA THR A 454 14.84 -0.50 -22.72
C THR A 454 16.36 -0.68 -22.81
N TYR A 455 17.05 -0.79 -21.68
CA TYR A 455 18.48 -1.04 -21.60
C TYR A 455 18.79 -2.54 -21.63
N ASP A 456 20.00 -2.88 -22.08
CA ASP A 456 20.47 -4.26 -22.15
C ASP A 456 20.89 -4.78 -20.76
N ILE A 457 20.35 -5.94 -20.36
CA ILE A 457 20.79 -6.63 -19.15
C ILE A 457 22.08 -7.44 -19.47
N PRO A 458 23.14 -7.31 -18.64
CA PRO A 458 24.36 -8.10 -18.78
C PRO A 458 24.16 -9.57 -18.39
N ASP A 459 25.18 -10.39 -18.61
CA ASP A 459 25.18 -11.79 -18.18
C ASP A 459 25.08 -11.93 -16.65
N LEU A 460 24.04 -12.61 -16.15
CA LEU A 460 23.76 -12.73 -14.70
C LEU A 460 24.18 -14.08 -14.09
N HIS A 461 24.80 -14.98 -14.87
CA HIS A 461 25.15 -16.33 -14.40
C HIS A 461 26.14 -16.35 -13.22
N SER A 462 26.88 -15.27 -13.00
CA SER A 462 27.76 -15.09 -11.83
C SER A 462 27.02 -14.86 -10.51
N LEU A 463 25.74 -14.50 -10.55
CA LEU A 463 24.91 -14.22 -9.38
C LEU A 463 24.37 -15.52 -8.76
N HIS A 464 25.25 -16.32 -8.19
CA HIS A 464 24.90 -17.64 -7.64
C HIS A 464 23.94 -17.59 -6.44
N ALA A 465 23.83 -16.44 -5.76
CA ALA A 465 22.89 -16.23 -4.66
C ALA A 465 21.48 -15.83 -5.13
N LEU A 466 21.30 -15.51 -6.43
CA LEU A 466 20.04 -15.02 -6.98
C LEU A 466 18.97 -16.12 -6.94
N LYS A 467 17.85 -15.83 -6.28
CA LYS A 467 16.72 -16.74 -6.07
C LYS A 467 15.45 -16.22 -6.71
N GLU A 468 15.25 -14.91 -6.72
CA GLU A 468 14.03 -14.29 -7.21
C GLU A 468 14.38 -13.26 -8.28
N ILE A 469 13.76 -13.39 -9.44
CA ILE A 469 13.95 -12.44 -10.53
C ILE A 469 12.67 -12.29 -11.37
N ASP A 470 12.39 -11.06 -11.78
CA ASP A 470 11.52 -10.78 -12.91
C ASP A 470 12.35 -10.35 -14.13
N ILE A 471 11.96 -10.85 -15.29
CA ILE A 471 12.59 -10.51 -16.56
C ILE A 471 11.54 -10.37 -17.66
N TYR A 472 11.93 -9.70 -18.73
CA TYR A 472 11.18 -9.72 -19.97
C TYR A 472 11.61 -10.89 -20.85
N GLU A 473 10.79 -11.22 -21.84
CA GLU A 473 11.05 -12.33 -22.76
C GLU A 473 12.35 -12.15 -23.57
N TRP A 474 12.78 -10.91 -23.79
CA TRP A 474 14.03 -10.59 -24.46
C TRP A 474 15.28 -10.83 -23.59
N ASP A 475 15.16 -10.86 -22.26
CA ASP A 475 16.29 -11.06 -21.31
C ASP A 475 16.48 -12.51 -20.86
N ARG A 476 15.71 -13.44 -21.41
CA ARG A 476 15.75 -14.87 -21.02
C ARG A 476 17.15 -15.49 -21.08
N LYS A 477 18.03 -14.97 -21.94
CA LYS A 477 19.39 -15.52 -22.13
C LYS A 477 20.30 -15.20 -20.95
N GLN A 478 20.06 -14.08 -20.28
CA GLN A 478 20.87 -13.58 -19.16
C GLN A 478 20.71 -14.45 -17.91
N VAL A 479 19.62 -15.22 -17.83
CA VAL A 479 19.28 -16.07 -16.69
C VAL A 479 19.14 -17.55 -17.04
N ALA A 480 19.47 -17.95 -18.27
CA ALA A 480 19.22 -19.29 -18.77
C ALA A 480 19.90 -20.36 -17.90
N HIS A 481 19.17 -21.44 -17.61
CA HIS A 481 19.69 -22.61 -16.89
C HIS A 481 20.21 -22.35 -15.46
N MET A 482 19.98 -21.17 -14.87
CA MET A 482 20.47 -20.84 -13.53
C MET A 482 19.79 -21.72 -12.47
N PRO A 483 20.53 -22.62 -11.78
CA PRO A 483 19.93 -23.60 -10.87
C PRO A 483 19.49 -23.02 -9.52
N SER A 484 19.90 -21.78 -9.20
CA SER A 484 19.60 -21.08 -7.95
C SER A 484 18.22 -20.42 -7.92
N ILE A 485 17.63 -20.16 -9.08
CA ILE A 485 16.36 -19.45 -9.21
C ILE A 485 15.23 -20.30 -8.62
N GLN A 486 14.54 -19.74 -7.63
CA GLN A 486 13.41 -20.32 -6.91
C GLN A 486 12.09 -19.72 -7.38
N LYS A 487 12.10 -18.42 -7.71
CA LYS A 487 10.96 -17.68 -8.21
C LYS A 487 11.33 -16.93 -9.48
N LEU A 488 10.57 -17.16 -10.54
CA LEU A 488 10.74 -16.50 -11.83
C LEU A 488 9.43 -15.85 -12.26
N VAL A 489 9.47 -14.56 -12.56
CA VAL A 489 8.38 -13.85 -13.23
C VAL A 489 8.83 -13.52 -14.65
N MET A 490 8.15 -14.13 -15.62
CA MET A 490 8.34 -13.86 -17.05
C MET A 490 7.29 -12.86 -17.51
N ASN A 491 7.71 -11.64 -17.80
CA ASN A 491 6.87 -10.65 -18.45
C ASN A 491 6.98 -10.81 -19.96
N ASN A 492 5.86 -11.01 -20.65
CA ASN A 492 5.86 -11.07 -22.10
C ASN A 492 4.91 -10.03 -22.71
N TYR A 493 5.47 -9.17 -23.55
CA TYR A 493 4.71 -8.12 -24.23
C TYR A 493 4.37 -8.44 -25.68
N ILE A 494 5.34 -8.82 -26.51
CA ILE A 494 5.10 -8.88 -27.97
C ILE A 494 5.78 -10.03 -28.70
N MET A 495 6.68 -10.80 -28.06
CA MET A 495 7.49 -11.80 -28.77
C MET A 495 7.20 -13.23 -28.34
N GLU A 496 7.16 -14.13 -29.33
CA GLU A 496 7.17 -15.57 -29.08
C GLU A 496 8.54 -16.02 -28.52
N TYR A 497 8.55 -16.93 -27.54
CA TYR A 497 9.77 -17.50 -26.98
C TYR A 497 9.61 -18.97 -26.58
N SER A 498 10.70 -19.72 -26.76
CA SER A 498 10.85 -21.09 -26.24
C SER A 498 11.13 -21.07 -24.74
N ALA A 499 10.48 -21.97 -24.02
CA ALA A 499 10.67 -22.18 -22.59
C ALA A 499 11.98 -22.91 -22.24
N SER A 500 12.73 -23.41 -23.23
CA SER A 500 13.93 -24.24 -23.05
C SER A 500 15.03 -23.63 -22.17
N PHE A 501 15.10 -22.30 -22.07
CA PHE A 501 16.03 -21.61 -21.17
C PHE A 501 15.82 -21.97 -19.69
N MET A 502 14.62 -22.43 -19.29
CA MET A 502 14.34 -22.86 -17.92
C MET A 502 14.85 -24.27 -17.60
N LYS A 503 15.29 -25.05 -18.60
CA LYS A 503 15.83 -26.39 -18.36
C LYS A 503 16.99 -26.33 -17.37
N GLY A 504 17.00 -27.22 -16.37
CA GLY A 504 18.06 -27.24 -15.36
C GLY A 504 17.90 -26.24 -14.20
N MET A 505 16.85 -25.41 -14.19
CA MET A 505 16.46 -24.59 -13.04
C MET A 505 15.86 -25.46 -11.92
N LYS A 506 16.70 -26.29 -11.29
CA LYS A 506 16.25 -27.34 -10.34
C LYS A 506 15.56 -26.81 -9.09
N ALA A 507 15.83 -25.56 -8.70
CA ALA A 507 15.21 -24.93 -7.54
C ALA A 507 13.90 -24.19 -7.86
N LEU A 508 13.52 -24.06 -9.14
CA LEU A 508 12.36 -23.26 -9.56
C LEU A 508 11.09 -23.89 -8.99
N SER A 509 10.42 -23.15 -8.11
CA SER A 509 9.25 -23.60 -7.35
C SER A 509 8.02 -22.74 -7.58
N ASP A 510 8.20 -21.46 -7.90
CA ASP A 510 7.16 -20.49 -8.24
C ASP A 510 7.47 -19.85 -9.59
N LEU A 511 6.66 -20.19 -10.60
CA LEU A 511 6.77 -19.61 -11.93
C LEU A 511 5.51 -18.81 -12.24
N THR A 512 5.70 -17.54 -12.59
CA THR A 512 4.66 -16.66 -13.12
C THR A 512 4.97 -16.30 -14.55
N ILE A 513 4.01 -16.47 -15.46
CA ILE A 513 4.09 -16.02 -16.85
C ILE A 513 2.97 -15.01 -17.10
N TYR A 514 3.35 -13.80 -17.45
CA TYR A 514 2.45 -12.70 -17.79
C TYR A 514 2.40 -12.50 -19.30
N GLY A 515 1.20 -12.38 -19.86
CA GLY A 515 1.00 -12.04 -21.27
C GLY A 515 -0.01 -10.91 -21.50
N SER A 516 0.28 -10.00 -22.42
CA SER A 516 -0.41 -8.71 -22.58
C SER A 516 -1.36 -8.61 -23.79
N GLY A 517 -2.14 -9.64 -24.10
CA GLY A 517 -3.25 -9.56 -25.07
C GLY A 517 -2.90 -9.83 -26.54
N ILE A 518 -1.61 -9.96 -26.89
CA ILE A 518 -1.19 -10.32 -28.26
C ILE A 518 -1.02 -11.84 -28.30
N SER A 519 -2.00 -12.55 -28.86
CA SER A 519 -2.05 -14.01 -28.93
C SER A 519 -0.74 -14.60 -29.47
N GLY A 520 -0.05 -15.46 -28.69
CA GLY A 520 1.06 -16.24 -29.24
C GLY A 520 2.28 -16.53 -28.38
N GLN A 521 2.41 -15.98 -27.17
CA GLN A 521 3.76 -15.57 -26.77
C GLN A 521 4.70 -16.65 -26.18
N THR A 522 4.20 -17.77 -25.66
CA THR A 522 5.05 -18.88 -25.21
C THR A 522 4.90 -20.07 -26.14
N ASP A 523 6.01 -20.66 -26.60
CA ASP A 523 5.97 -21.84 -27.47
C ASP A 523 5.32 -23.05 -26.76
N PRO A 524 4.72 -24.00 -27.50
CA PRO A 524 4.17 -25.24 -26.93
C PRO A 524 5.18 -26.14 -26.20
N ASP A 525 6.48 -25.84 -26.28
CA ASP A 525 7.52 -26.57 -25.55
C ASP A 525 7.45 -26.38 -24.03
N LEU A 526 6.76 -25.32 -23.55
CA LEU A 526 6.58 -25.03 -22.13
C LEU A 526 6.20 -26.26 -21.32
N GLY A 527 5.15 -26.98 -21.72
CA GLY A 527 4.67 -28.16 -20.98
C GLY A 527 5.77 -29.21 -20.80
N SER A 528 6.57 -29.46 -21.84
CA SER A 528 7.69 -30.41 -21.74
C SER A 528 8.79 -29.94 -20.80
N VAL A 529 9.06 -28.63 -20.77
CA VAL A 529 10.05 -28.04 -19.85
C VAL A 529 9.57 -28.12 -18.41
N LEU A 530 8.29 -27.80 -18.15
CA LEU A 530 7.73 -27.84 -16.79
C LEU A 530 7.80 -29.24 -16.17
N HIS A 531 7.61 -30.30 -16.97
CA HIS A 531 7.73 -31.70 -16.52
C HIS A 531 9.17 -32.08 -16.12
N GLU A 532 10.17 -31.32 -16.54
CA GLU A 532 11.58 -31.52 -16.17
C GLU A 532 11.98 -30.74 -14.89
N LEU A 533 11.09 -29.93 -14.30
CA LEU A 533 11.38 -29.08 -13.14
C LEU A 533 10.97 -29.77 -11.82
N PRO A 534 11.91 -30.32 -11.03
CA PRO A 534 11.58 -31.19 -9.91
C PRO A 534 11.00 -30.48 -8.68
N SER A 535 11.19 -29.15 -8.57
CA SER A 535 10.77 -28.37 -7.40
C SER A 535 9.49 -27.56 -7.64
N LEU A 536 8.91 -27.66 -8.84
CA LEU A 536 7.79 -26.83 -9.26
C LEU A 536 6.57 -27.09 -8.37
N ALA A 537 6.14 -26.06 -7.64
CA ALA A 537 5.04 -26.15 -6.68
C ALA A 537 3.86 -25.25 -7.08
N LYS A 538 4.14 -24.11 -7.71
CA LYS A 538 3.16 -23.09 -8.09
C LYS A 538 3.39 -22.61 -9.52
N LEU A 539 2.29 -22.56 -10.28
CA LEU A 539 2.22 -21.96 -11.61
C LEU A 539 1.19 -20.85 -11.62
N THR A 540 1.58 -19.68 -12.12
CA THR A 540 0.67 -18.55 -12.30
C THR A 540 0.72 -18.07 -13.75
N TYR A 541 -0.43 -18.06 -14.42
CA TYR A 541 -0.62 -17.52 -15.75
C TYR A 541 -1.49 -16.27 -15.65
N ILE A 542 -0.92 -15.13 -16.05
CA ILE A 542 -1.59 -13.82 -15.97
C ILE A 542 -1.84 -13.30 -17.39
N GLY A 543 -3.07 -12.87 -17.64
CA GLY A 543 -3.47 -12.37 -18.97
C GLY A 543 -3.41 -13.47 -20.02
N THR A 544 -2.87 -13.19 -21.21
CA THR A 544 -2.92 -14.12 -22.35
C THR A 544 -1.52 -14.63 -22.77
N PRO A 545 -0.84 -15.44 -21.94
CA PRO A 545 0.54 -15.88 -22.22
C PRO A 545 0.65 -16.93 -23.35
N PHE A 546 -0.47 -17.47 -23.84
CA PHE A 546 -0.52 -18.59 -24.78
C PHE A 546 -1.10 -18.21 -26.14
N ASN A 547 -0.64 -18.92 -27.18
CA ASN A 547 -1.28 -18.89 -28.48
C ASN A 547 -2.64 -19.58 -28.39
N ARG A 548 -3.72 -18.91 -28.82
CA ARG A 548 -5.08 -19.48 -28.79
C ARG A 548 -5.27 -20.75 -29.64
N TYR A 549 -4.36 -21.01 -30.57
CA TYR A 549 -4.39 -22.17 -31.48
C TYR A 549 -3.44 -23.30 -31.04
N GLY A 550 -2.61 -23.07 -30.03
CA GLY A 550 -1.65 -24.07 -29.53
C GLY A 550 -2.28 -25.02 -28.51
N ASP A 551 -1.77 -26.24 -28.42
CA ASP A 551 -2.15 -27.19 -27.38
C ASP A 551 -1.20 -27.07 -26.18
N TYR A 552 -1.70 -26.50 -25.08
CA TYR A 552 -0.94 -26.31 -23.85
C TYR A 552 -1.37 -27.27 -22.73
N GLY A 553 -2.06 -28.37 -23.04
CA GLY A 553 -2.54 -29.31 -22.01
C GLY A 553 -1.44 -29.80 -21.05
N LEU A 554 -0.22 -30.00 -21.56
CA LEU A 554 0.95 -30.38 -20.74
C LEU A 554 1.46 -29.26 -19.82
N ALA A 555 1.11 -28.01 -20.06
CA ALA A 555 1.44 -26.89 -19.17
C ALA A 555 0.48 -26.78 -17.97
N TYR A 556 -0.63 -27.53 -17.98
CA TYR A 556 -1.59 -27.60 -16.88
C TYR A 556 -1.55 -28.94 -16.15
N ALA A 557 -1.32 -30.04 -16.86
CA ALA A 557 -1.38 -31.38 -16.31
C ALA A 557 0.00 -32.07 -16.29
N GLY A 558 0.30 -32.73 -15.17
CA GLY A 558 1.49 -33.54 -14.95
C GLY A 558 2.77 -32.74 -14.67
N THR A 559 2.65 -31.44 -14.38
CA THR A 559 3.80 -30.55 -14.16
C THR A 559 4.47 -30.75 -12.79
N GLY A 560 3.82 -31.46 -11.86
CA GLY A 560 4.27 -31.58 -10.46
C GLY A 560 3.77 -30.44 -9.55
N ALA A 561 3.21 -29.37 -10.11
CA ALA A 561 2.68 -28.25 -9.34
C ALA A 561 1.49 -28.68 -8.47
N LYS A 562 1.40 -28.08 -7.29
CA LYS A 562 0.27 -28.23 -6.36
C LYS A 562 -0.79 -27.15 -6.56
N GLU A 563 -0.37 -25.98 -7.04
CA GLU A 563 -1.24 -24.82 -7.24
C GLU A 563 -1.07 -24.27 -8.66
N ILE A 564 -2.20 -24.09 -9.35
CA ILE A 564 -2.25 -23.41 -10.65
C ILE A 564 -3.23 -22.24 -10.54
N ILE A 565 -2.77 -21.06 -10.93
CA ILE A 565 -3.58 -19.83 -10.94
C ILE A 565 -3.62 -19.25 -12.34
N VAL A 566 -4.82 -19.06 -12.87
CA VAL A 566 -5.08 -18.41 -14.15
C VAL A 566 -5.97 -17.21 -13.88
N LYS A 567 -5.45 -16.00 -14.12
CA LYS A 567 -6.17 -14.77 -13.76
C LYS A 567 -5.89 -13.60 -14.72
N PRO A 568 -6.78 -12.60 -14.81
CA PRO A 568 -6.49 -11.38 -15.54
C PRO A 568 -5.36 -10.57 -14.86
N PRO A 569 -4.72 -9.63 -15.59
CA PRO A 569 -3.85 -8.63 -15.00
C PRO A 569 -4.55 -7.79 -13.92
N LEU A 570 -3.81 -7.37 -12.88
CA LEU A 570 -4.34 -6.48 -11.85
C LEU A 570 -4.71 -5.11 -12.45
N GLY A 571 -5.85 -4.56 -12.03
CA GLY A 571 -6.30 -3.24 -12.47
C GLY A 571 -6.93 -3.19 -13.87
N ASP A 572 -6.95 -4.32 -14.60
CA ASP A 572 -7.62 -4.39 -15.89
C ASP A 572 -9.10 -4.75 -15.71
N SER A 573 -9.97 -3.80 -16.06
CA SER A 573 -11.42 -4.02 -16.11
C SER A 573 -11.91 -4.45 -17.50
N THR A 574 -11.02 -4.49 -18.50
CA THR A 574 -11.38 -4.83 -19.86
C THR A 574 -11.29 -6.35 -20.07
N SER A 575 -12.21 -6.89 -20.86
CA SER A 575 -12.20 -8.33 -21.20
C SER A 575 -11.10 -8.72 -22.18
N VAL A 576 -10.30 -7.76 -22.67
CA VAL A 576 -9.32 -7.96 -23.74
C VAL A 576 -8.14 -8.80 -23.26
N ASN A 577 -7.76 -8.66 -21.98
CA ASN A 577 -6.69 -9.44 -21.37
C ASN A 577 -7.22 -10.52 -20.43
N ASN A 578 -8.47 -10.95 -20.61
CA ASN A 578 -8.96 -12.13 -19.90
C ASN A 578 -8.16 -13.37 -20.32
N PRO A 579 -7.79 -14.25 -19.37
CA PRO A 579 -6.91 -15.34 -19.69
C PRO A 579 -7.54 -16.39 -20.59
N LEU A 580 -6.73 -16.91 -21.52
CA LEU A 580 -7.10 -17.99 -22.43
C LEU A 580 -6.39 -19.28 -22.00
N VAL A 581 -7.15 -20.38 -21.94
CA VAL A 581 -6.68 -21.73 -21.62
C VAL A 581 -6.85 -22.63 -22.86
N PRO A 582 -5.96 -22.54 -23.86
CA PRO A 582 -6.04 -23.34 -25.08
C PRO A 582 -5.46 -24.74 -24.86
N VAL A 583 -6.31 -25.76 -25.00
CA VAL A 583 -5.98 -27.17 -24.70
C VAL A 583 -6.69 -28.12 -25.67
N SER A 584 -6.03 -29.22 -26.03
CA SER A 584 -6.68 -30.35 -26.71
C SER A 584 -7.35 -31.24 -25.65
N LEU A 585 -8.67 -31.13 -25.52
CA LEU A 585 -9.43 -31.90 -24.53
C LEU A 585 -9.38 -33.41 -24.82
N LYS A 586 -9.18 -33.82 -26.08
CA LYS A 586 -8.96 -35.23 -26.46
C LYS A 586 -7.61 -35.79 -26.01
N LYS A 587 -6.60 -34.95 -25.76
CA LYS A 587 -5.22 -35.35 -25.42
C LYS A 587 -4.84 -35.07 -23.97
N MET A 588 -5.75 -34.49 -23.19
CA MET A 588 -5.52 -34.22 -21.78
C MET A 588 -5.12 -35.49 -21.03
N LYS A 589 -4.08 -35.34 -20.21
CA LYS A 589 -3.61 -36.41 -19.32
C LYS A 589 -4.17 -36.17 -17.93
N ASP A 590 -4.37 -37.26 -17.19
CA ASP A 590 -4.72 -37.16 -15.78
C ASP A 590 -3.56 -36.57 -14.96
N ASP A 591 -3.90 -35.62 -14.10
CA ASP A 591 -3.02 -34.99 -13.13
C ASP A 591 -3.38 -35.48 -11.71
N HIS A 592 -2.35 -35.79 -10.92
CA HIS A 592 -2.48 -36.29 -9.55
C HIS A 592 -1.81 -35.37 -8.51
N THR A 593 -1.33 -34.19 -8.92
CA THR A 593 -0.53 -33.31 -8.06
C THR A 593 -1.24 -32.00 -7.71
N VAL A 594 -2.04 -31.46 -8.63
CA VAL A 594 -2.75 -30.20 -8.42
C VAL A 594 -3.83 -30.37 -7.36
N GLU A 595 -3.67 -29.66 -6.24
CA GLU A 595 -4.61 -29.62 -5.12
C GLU A 595 -5.48 -28.35 -5.18
N SER A 596 -4.98 -27.27 -5.80
CA SER A 596 -5.66 -25.98 -5.95
C SER A 596 -5.59 -25.48 -7.39
N LEU A 597 -6.75 -25.27 -8.01
CA LEU A 597 -6.89 -24.69 -9.35
C LEU A 597 -7.73 -23.43 -9.29
N THR A 598 -7.18 -22.32 -9.76
CA THR A 598 -7.90 -21.07 -9.95
C THR A 598 -8.01 -20.76 -11.43
N LEU A 599 -9.25 -20.65 -11.89
CA LEU A 599 -9.64 -20.03 -13.15
C LEU A 599 -10.46 -18.79 -12.78
N ASN A 600 -9.95 -17.62 -13.15
CA ASN A 600 -10.63 -16.36 -12.89
C ASN A 600 -10.80 -15.60 -14.19
N LYS A 601 -12.06 -15.34 -14.57
CA LYS A 601 -12.45 -14.72 -15.85
C LYS A 601 -11.78 -15.40 -17.06
N ALA A 602 -11.56 -16.71 -16.97
CA ALA A 602 -10.83 -17.48 -17.95
C ALA A 602 -11.75 -17.98 -19.07
N THR A 603 -11.17 -18.24 -20.24
CA THR A 603 -11.83 -18.93 -21.34
C THR A 603 -11.05 -20.17 -21.70
N ILE A 604 -11.62 -21.35 -21.44
CA ILE A 604 -11.05 -22.61 -21.93
C ILE A 604 -11.39 -22.74 -23.42
N ILE A 605 -10.35 -22.81 -24.25
CA ILE A 605 -10.48 -23.00 -25.70
C ILE A 605 -10.17 -24.46 -26.01
N ASN A 606 -11.17 -25.19 -26.48
CA ASN A 606 -10.96 -26.54 -26.99
C ASN A 606 -10.37 -26.44 -28.39
N VAL A 607 -9.06 -26.66 -28.54
CA VAL A 607 -8.39 -26.55 -29.84
C VAL A 607 -8.75 -27.69 -30.80
N ASP A 608 -9.45 -28.73 -30.34
CA ASP A 608 -9.92 -29.82 -31.20
C ASP A 608 -11.11 -29.44 -32.08
N ASN A 609 -11.90 -28.45 -31.68
CA ASN A 609 -13.12 -28.01 -32.38
C ASN A 609 -13.39 -26.49 -32.28
N GLU A 610 -12.46 -25.72 -31.72
CA GLU A 610 -12.54 -24.27 -31.48
C GLU A 610 -13.66 -23.81 -30.54
N SER A 611 -14.32 -24.73 -29.82
CA SER A 611 -15.34 -24.37 -28.83
C SER A 611 -14.74 -23.51 -27.72
N GLN A 612 -15.48 -22.47 -27.32
CA GLN A 612 -15.17 -21.58 -26.20
C GLN A 612 -16.29 -21.59 -25.15
N ASN A 613 -17.21 -22.57 -25.23
CA ASN A 613 -18.22 -22.75 -24.21
C ASN A 613 -17.52 -23.18 -22.91
N PHE A 614 -17.45 -22.27 -21.95
CA PHE A 614 -16.72 -22.52 -20.71
C PHE A 614 -17.28 -23.74 -19.97
N SER A 615 -18.59 -23.82 -19.75
CA SER A 615 -19.22 -24.92 -19.02
C SER A 615 -18.96 -26.29 -19.67
N GLU A 616 -19.09 -26.39 -21.00
CA GLU A 616 -18.81 -27.62 -21.75
C GLU A 616 -17.33 -28.02 -21.65
N ASN A 617 -16.44 -27.07 -21.93
CA ASN A 617 -15.01 -27.32 -21.95
C ASN A 617 -14.47 -27.62 -20.54
N ALA A 618 -14.93 -26.89 -19.52
CA ALA A 618 -14.60 -27.14 -18.12
C ALA A 618 -15.05 -28.53 -17.68
N GLY A 619 -16.24 -28.98 -18.08
CA GLY A 619 -16.73 -30.32 -17.79
C GLY A 619 -15.89 -31.46 -18.37
N SER A 620 -15.11 -31.18 -19.43
CA SER A 620 -14.14 -32.13 -19.99
C SER A 620 -12.72 -31.92 -19.44
N PHE A 621 -12.37 -30.70 -19.04
CA PHE A 621 -11.05 -30.32 -18.54
C PHE A 621 -10.85 -30.70 -17.06
N LEU A 622 -11.77 -30.30 -16.19
CA LEU A 622 -11.66 -30.45 -14.74
C LEU A 622 -11.55 -31.91 -14.25
N PRO A 623 -12.21 -32.92 -14.87
CA PRO A 623 -12.10 -34.30 -14.43
C PRO A 623 -10.68 -34.88 -14.49
N HIS A 624 -9.74 -34.25 -15.20
CA HIS A 624 -8.36 -34.70 -15.25
C HIS A 624 -7.58 -34.42 -13.96
N PHE A 625 -7.99 -33.48 -13.12
CA PHE A 625 -7.30 -33.12 -11.86
C PHE A 625 -7.79 -33.96 -10.69
N LYS A 626 -7.20 -35.13 -10.48
CA LYS A 626 -7.71 -36.15 -9.53
C LYS A 626 -7.54 -35.79 -8.07
N SER A 627 -6.58 -34.92 -7.75
CA SER A 627 -6.24 -34.51 -6.38
C SER A 627 -6.85 -33.16 -5.99
N LEU A 628 -7.72 -32.61 -6.83
CA LEU A 628 -8.27 -31.27 -6.67
C LEU A 628 -9.15 -31.15 -5.41
N LYS A 629 -8.75 -30.26 -4.49
CA LYS A 629 -9.46 -29.95 -3.24
C LYS A 629 -10.02 -28.54 -3.25
N LYS A 630 -9.36 -27.60 -3.91
CA LYS A 630 -9.78 -26.20 -4.02
C LYS A 630 -9.95 -25.82 -5.48
N LEU A 631 -11.13 -25.30 -5.81
CA LEU A 631 -11.45 -24.84 -7.15
C LEU A 631 -12.05 -23.45 -7.09
N VAL A 632 -11.47 -22.52 -7.85
CA VAL A 632 -12.00 -21.17 -8.06
C VAL A 632 -12.38 -21.04 -9.52
N LEU A 633 -13.63 -20.68 -9.80
CA LEU A 633 -14.23 -20.46 -11.12
C LEU A 633 -14.92 -19.09 -11.18
N SER A 634 -14.27 -18.07 -10.63
CA SER A 634 -14.88 -16.74 -10.41
C SER A 634 -14.91 -15.93 -11.70
N GLY A 635 -16.07 -15.39 -12.08
CA GLY A 635 -16.21 -14.57 -13.29
C GLY A 635 -16.15 -15.34 -14.62
N ASP A 636 -16.35 -16.65 -14.60
CA ASP A 636 -16.17 -17.56 -15.75
C ASP A 636 -17.44 -17.78 -16.62
N LYS A 637 -18.51 -17.01 -16.34
CA LYS A 637 -19.79 -17.05 -17.06
C LYS A 637 -20.53 -18.39 -16.95
N LEU A 638 -20.41 -19.06 -15.80
CA LEU A 638 -21.15 -20.29 -15.51
C LEU A 638 -22.65 -20.01 -15.36
N GLU A 639 -23.48 -20.76 -16.06
CA GLU A 639 -24.95 -20.76 -15.91
C GLU A 639 -25.43 -21.95 -15.06
N ASN A 640 -24.64 -23.03 -15.01
CA ASN A 640 -24.91 -24.22 -14.23
C ASN A 640 -23.60 -24.82 -13.70
N LEU A 641 -23.74 -25.84 -12.85
CA LEU A 641 -22.62 -26.50 -12.16
C LEU A 641 -22.35 -27.91 -12.69
N ASP A 642 -22.72 -28.22 -13.93
CA ASP A 642 -22.47 -29.56 -14.50
C ASP A 642 -20.97 -29.84 -14.63
N CYS A 643 -20.16 -28.80 -14.83
CA CYS A 643 -18.71 -28.91 -15.02
C CYS A 643 -17.94 -29.45 -13.81
N ILE A 644 -18.51 -29.35 -12.60
CA ILE A 644 -17.88 -29.84 -11.36
C ILE A 644 -18.38 -31.23 -10.96
N LYS A 645 -19.27 -31.84 -11.76
CA LYS A 645 -19.81 -33.16 -11.48
C LYS A 645 -18.69 -34.21 -11.41
N GLY A 646 -18.64 -34.95 -10.32
CA GLY A 646 -17.66 -36.02 -10.12
C GLY A 646 -16.33 -35.58 -9.51
N LEU A 647 -16.15 -34.31 -9.16
CA LEU A 647 -14.99 -33.81 -8.40
C LEU A 647 -15.08 -34.19 -6.92
N LYS A 648 -15.03 -35.49 -6.63
CA LYS A 648 -15.37 -36.06 -5.31
C LYS A 648 -14.47 -35.60 -4.17
N ASN A 649 -13.26 -35.13 -4.46
CA ASN A 649 -12.28 -34.67 -3.47
C ASN A 649 -12.38 -33.18 -3.16
N LEU A 650 -13.31 -32.46 -3.81
CA LEU A 650 -13.42 -31.01 -3.65
C LEU A 650 -13.91 -30.64 -2.24
N GLU A 651 -13.17 -29.77 -1.58
CA GLU A 651 -13.42 -29.27 -0.22
C GLU A 651 -13.81 -27.79 -0.22
N GLU A 652 -13.22 -26.99 -1.12
CA GLU A 652 -13.48 -25.56 -1.27
C GLU A 652 -13.85 -25.23 -2.72
N LEU A 653 -14.96 -24.54 -2.90
CA LEU A 653 -15.43 -24.06 -4.21
C LEU A 653 -15.70 -22.56 -4.18
N ASP A 654 -15.18 -21.83 -5.14
CA ASP A 654 -15.57 -20.44 -5.39
C ASP A 654 -16.20 -20.34 -6.79
N ILE A 655 -17.47 -19.96 -6.85
CA ILE A 655 -18.21 -19.72 -8.09
C ILE A 655 -18.69 -18.27 -8.16
N SER A 656 -18.02 -17.33 -7.49
CA SER A 656 -18.47 -15.95 -7.43
C SER A 656 -18.59 -15.30 -8.82
N ASP A 657 -19.46 -14.30 -8.92
CA ASP A 657 -19.59 -13.46 -10.12
C ASP A 657 -19.92 -14.25 -11.39
N ASN A 658 -20.84 -15.21 -11.26
CA ASN A 658 -21.37 -16.03 -12.34
C ASN A 658 -22.90 -15.84 -12.49
N TYR A 659 -23.54 -16.69 -13.30
CA TYR A 659 -24.98 -16.68 -13.57
C TYR A 659 -25.68 -17.93 -13.03
N VAL A 660 -25.10 -18.57 -12.00
CA VAL A 660 -25.65 -19.80 -11.41
C VAL A 660 -26.90 -19.45 -10.61
N SER A 661 -27.99 -20.20 -10.83
CA SER A 661 -29.23 -20.05 -10.07
C SER A 661 -29.59 -21.27 -9.21
N ASP A 662 -29.01 -22.44 -9.50
CA ASP A 662 -29.32 -23.72 -8.86
C ASP A 662 -28.07 -24.34 -8.21
N LEU A 663 -28.12 -24.54 -6.88
CA LEU A 663 -27.06 -25.16 -6.10
C LEU A 663 -27.24 -26.67 -5.84
N THR A 664 -28.30 -27.29 -6.38
CA THR A 664 -28.56 -28.73 -6.22
C THR A 664 -27.35 -29.61 -6.58
N PRO A 665 -26.56 -29.32 -7.64
CA PRO A 665 -25.39 -30.13 -7.97
C PRO A 665 -24.30 -30.19 -6.89
N LEU A 666 -24.26 -29.22 -5.96
CA LEU A 666 -23.29 -29.23 -4.84
C LEU A 666 -23.55 -30.36 -3.84
N LEU A 667 -24.77 -30.91 -3.81
CA LEU A 667 -25.12 -32.03 -2.92
C LEU A 667 -24.40 -33.32 -3.30
N ASP A 668 -23.91 -33.43 -4.55
CA ASP A 668 -23.17 -34.59 -5.05
C ASP A 668 -21.68 -34.56 -4.67
N LEU A 669 -21.21 -33.52 -3.96
CA LEU A 669 -19.82 -33.33 -3.54
C LEU A 669 -19.63 -33.71 -2.06
N PRO A 670 -19.21 -34.95 -1.73
CA PRO A 670 -19.28 -35.49 -0.37
C PRO A 670 -18.30 -34.86 0.62
N HIS A 671 -17.31 -34.12 0.14
CA HIS A 671 -16.25 -33.51 0.96
C HIS A 671 -16.29 -31.99 0.96
N LEU A 672 -17.29 -31.37 0.31
CA LEU A 672 -17.42 -29.92 0.24
C LEU A 672 -17.67 -29.34 1.64
N LYS A 673 -16.83 -28.39 2.04
CA LYS A 673 -16.87 -27.72 3.34
C LYS A 673 -17.17 -26.23 3.20
N LYS A 674 -16.74 -25.62 2.09
CA LYS A 674 -16.83 -24.18 1.90
C LYS A 674 -17.22 -23.84 0.47
N VAL A 675 -18.17 -22.93 0.32
CA VAL A 675 -18.59 -22.39 -0.97
C VAL A 675 -18.72 -20.87 -0.94
N ASN A 676 -18.15 -20.20 -1.93
CA ASN A 676 -18.40 -18.79 -2.21
C ASN A 676 -19.38 -18.66 -3.38
N ILE A 677 -20.53 -18.02 -3.12
CA ILE A 677 -21.63 -17.86 -4.09
C ILE A 677 -21.92 -16.39 -4.41
N ALA A 678 -21.07 -15.46 -3.97
CA ALA A 678 -21.27 -14.02 -4.15
C ALA A 678 -21.52 -13.66 -5.63
N GLY A 679 -22.36 -12.67 -5.90
CA GLY A 679 -22.59 -12.19 -7.26
C GLY A 679 -23.32 -13.16 -8.20
N ASN A 680 -24.09 -14.12 -7.68
CA ASN A 680 -24.92 -15.05 -8.47
C ASN A 680 -26.43 -14.88 -8.20
N PRO A 681 -27.31 -15.14 -9.18
CA PRO A 681 -28.77 -15.13 -9.02
C PRO A 681 -29.31 -16.42 -8.36
N ILE A 682 -28.77 -16.80 -7.19
CA ILE A 682 -29.10 -18.05 -6.49
C ILE A 682 -30.56 -18.06 -6.03
N ALA A 683 -31.33 -19.04 -6.49
CA ALA A 683 -32.75 -19.18 -6.16
C ALA A 683 -33.02 -20.14 -4.99
N ASN A 684 -32.11 -21.07 -4.69
CA ASN A 684 -32.34 -22.19 -3.78
C ASN A 684 -31.20 -22.42 -2.77
N ARG A 685 -30.70 -21.35 -2.14
CA ARG A 685 -29.58 -21.44 -1.17
C ARG A 685 -29.85 -22.42 -0.03
N GLU A 686 -31.11 -22.56 0.36
CA GLU A 686 -31.60 -23.42 1.44
C GLU A 686 -31.39 -24.91 1.22
N VAL A 687 -31.07 -25.35 -0.01
CA VAL A 687 -30.77 -26.77 -0.28
C VAL A 687 -29.45 -27.20 0.36
N LEU A 688 -28.54 -26.26 0.64
CA LEU A 688 -27.24 -26.57 1.22
C LEU A 688 -27.35 -26.90 2.72
N PRO A 689 -26.71 -28.00 3.18
CA PRO A 689 -26.68 -28.33 4.59
C PRO A 689 -25.87 -27.32 5.40
N SER A 690 -26.21 -27.17 6.69
CA SER A 690 -25.49 -26.27 7.62
C SER A 690 -24.03 -26.64 7.87
N THR A 691 -23.58 -27.80 7.39
CA THR A 691 -22.19 -28.25 7.45
C THR A 691 -21.29 -27.55 6.42
N ILE A 692 -21.88 -26.91 5.40
CA ILE A 692 -21.15 -26.13 4.40
C ILE A 692 -21.13 -24.66 4.82
N GLU A 693 -19.93 -24.10 4.98
CA GLU A 693 -19.71 -22.67 5.15
C GLU A 693 -20.02 -21.95 3.83
N VAL A 694 -21.03 -21.09 3.83
CA VAL A 694 -21.43 -20.29 2.66
C VAL A 694 -20.95 -18.86 2.83
N LEU A 695 -19.98 -18.45 2.00
CA LEU A 695 -19.53 -17.06 1.92
C LEU A 695 -20.53 -16.23 1.07
N PRO A 696 -20.96 -15.06 1.59
CA PRO A 696 -21.99 -14.22 0.96
C PRO A 696 -21.46 -13.34 -0.18
#